data_AF-A0AAN9XTH8-F1
#
_entry.id   AF-A0AAN9XTH8-F1
#
_cell.length_a   1.000
_cell.length_b   1.000
_cell.length_c   1.000
_cell.angle_alpha   90.00
_cell.angle_beta   90.00
_cell.angle_gamma   90.00
#
_symmetry.space_group_name_H-M   'P 1'
#
loop_
_entity.id
_entity.type
_entity.pdbx_description
1 polymer ?
#
loop_
_entity_poly.entity_id
_entity_poly.type
_entity_poly.pdbx_seq_one_letter_code
_entity_poly.pdbx_strand_id
1 'polypeptide(L)'
;MANLATLLSLFTLTLLALACGSNAGSIAIYWGQNGNEGTLAETCATGNYEYAILAFLPTFGNGQTPMINLAGHCDPYSNGCTKLSSEIKSCQAKGIKVLLSLGGGAGSYSLASPQDARQVATYLWNNFLGGNSPSRPLGPAVLDGIDFDIEGGSNLYWDDLARYLKGYSNKGRKVYLTAAPQCPFPDSWIGNALKTGLFDNVWVQFYNNPPCQYSSEITNLEDAWKEWTSDIPANKIFLGLPASPDAAGSGFIDVADLSSKVLPAIKGSSKYGGVMLWSRYYDVQSGYSSSIKSHVVRPRTQFEIVCSPSYFFFCTALWLNLCFCFTLLGRGTKESAFGFPQNMVQGVSLSTLGACGKSRLCGSSPSWMAPFEPFKRSQITSATGRHLVWNHSAQSFFLSGYPYVSRHSGFKTEAAWMFRGGEQELDASSEHSETANEDILTFFFQLDLATRVQYALNLEQYDIAQQLRNKLTEVEEEVIKKQQSKRGLSSKSEAQDKALSIIRLRSDLQNAIENEDYALAAELRDEISKLEAESLAASAKALAHENAQYAFRLGQRVRHKKFGYKAVICGMDPVCSESSSWMENAHVKKLSHGSTQPFYQVLVDVHAEPNLLVAYVAEENLLILDKPDMGRFDHPYISFLFYGMDSAGDFIPIKQLREKYNRPRHEIPIDPPNDE
;
A
#
# COMPACT_ATOMS: atom_id res chain seq x y z
N MET A 1 -38.44 -53.88 10.25
CA MET A 1 -37.60 -53.63 9.05
C MET A 1 -37.86 -52.27 8.41
N ALA A 2 -39.12 -51.81 8.29
CA ALA A 2 -39.44 -50.49 7.71
C ALA A 2 -38.76 -49.29 8.43
N ASN A 3 -38.69 -49.29 9.76
CA ASN A 3 -38.06 -48.18 10.51
C ASN A 3 -36.54 -48.07 10.35
N LEU A 4 -35.85 -49.16 10.03
CA LEU A 4 -34.39 -49.16 9.84
C LEU A 4 -34.03 -48.60 8.46
N ALA A 5 -34.85 -48.91 7.43
CA ALA A 5 -34.66 -48.38 6.08
C ALA A 5 -34.91 -46.87 6.01
N THR A 6 -35.91 -46.34 6.72
CA THR A 6 -36.16 -44.89 6.81
C THR A 6 -35.11 -44.15 7.62
N LEU A 7 -34.56 -44.76 8.68
CA LEU A 7 -33.43 -44.19 9.42
C LEU A 7 -32.16 -44.18 8.58
N LEU A 8 -31.87 -45.25 7.83
CA LEU A 8 -30.74 -45.27 6.90
C LEU A 8 -30.92 -44.27 5.76
N SER A 9 -32.14 -44.07 5.24
CA SER A 9 -32.38 -43.09 4.17
C SER A 9 -32.27 -41.65 4.68
N LEU A 10 -32.75 -41.34 5.89
CA LEU A 10 -32.53 -40.03 6.51
C LEU A 10 -31.05 -39.81 6.81
N PHE A 11 -30.35 -40.84 7.31
CA PHE A 11 -28.93 -40.76 7.64
C PHE A 11 -28.09 -40.55 6.37
N THR A 12 -28.39 -41.24 5.28
CA THR A 12 -27.75 -41.01 3.98
C THR A 12 -28.11 -39.67 3.37
N LEU A 13 -29.35 -39.17 3.51
CA LEU A 13 -29.71 -37.81 3.09
C LEU A 13 -28.98 -36.73 3.90
N THR A 14 -28.82 -36.93 5.22
CA THR A 14 -28.00 -36.02 6.04
C THR A 14 -26.52 -36.11 5.70
N LEU A 15 -26.00 -37.31 5.39
CA LEU A 15 -24.63 -37.50 4.91
C LEU A 15 -24.40 -36.90 3.52
N LEU A 16 -25.39 -36.95 2.62
CA LEU A 16 -25.36 -36.29 1.30
C LEU A 16 -25.47 -34.76 1.44
N ALA A 17 -26.27 -34.27 2.38
CA ALA A 17 -26.36 -32.84 2.71
C ALA A 17 -25.06 -32.32 3.38
N LEU A 18 -24.37 -33.16 4.16
CA LEU A 18 -23.05 -32.88 4.75
C LEU A 18 -21.90 -33.07 3.75
N ALA A 19 -22.03 -33.98 2.78
CA ALA A 19 -21.05 -34.21 1.71
C ALA A 19 -21.11 -33.12 0.63
N CYS A 20 -22.21 -32.38 0.52
CA CYS A 20 -22.31 -31.18 -0.30
C CYS A 20 -21.85 -29.94 0.49
N GLY A 21 -20.66 -30.01 1.09
CA GLY A 21 -19.92 -28.82 1.50
C GLY A 21 -19.51 -28.06 0.25
N SER A 22 -20.39 -27.21 -0.27
CA SER A 22 -20.06 -26.25 -1.32
C SER A 22 -19.00 -25.31 -0.75
N ASN A 23 -17.72 -25.56 -1.09
CA ASN A 23 -16.64 -24.59 -0.90
C ASN A 23 -16.96 -23.36 -1.76
N ALA A 24 -17.80 -22.49 -1.23
CA ALA A 24 -18.06 -21.17 -1.77
C ALA A 24 -16.73 -20.42 -1.79
N GLY A 25 -16.36 -19.82 -2.93
CA GLY A 25 -15.26 -18.87 -2.95
C GLY A 25 -15.59 -17.68 -2.05
N SER A 26 -14.60 -17.18 -1.33
CA SER A 26 -14.74 -16.04 -0.41
C SER A 26 -13.92 -14.84 -0.88
N ILE A 27 -14.19 -13.66 -0.31
CA ILE A 27 -13.39 -12.46 -0.60
C ILE A 27 -12.55 -12.11 0.62
N ALA A 28 -11.25 -11.88 0.39
CA ALA A 28 -10.31 -11.31 1.36
C ALA A 28 -10.01 -9.85 0.98
N ILE A 29 -9.87 -8.97 1.97
CA ILE A 29 -9.63 -7.53 1.74
C ILE A 29 -8.52 -7.00 2.64
N TYR A 30 -7.60 -6.22 2.07
CA TYR A 30 -6.64 -5.43 2.83
C TYR A 30 -7.25 -4.13 3.33
N TRP A 31 -7.01 -3.80 4.59
CA TRP A 31 -7.52 -2.60 5.28
C TRP A 31 -6.43 -2.00 6.17
N GLY A 32 -6.34 -0.68 6.24
CA GLY A 32 -5.50 0.05 7.20
C GLY A 32 -4.57 1.08 6.58
N GLN A 33 -4.42 1.14 5.26
CA GLN A 33 -3.45 2.02 4.59
C GLN A 33 -4.05 3.35 4.10
N ASN A 34 -5.34 3.60 4.31
CA ASN A 34 -5.93 4.90 4.01
C ASN A 34 -7.02 5.28 5.02
N GLY A 35 -6.85 6.40 5.73
CA GLY A 35 -7.80 6.85 6.77
C GLY A 35 -9.22 7.12 6.26
N ASN A 36 -9.40 7.27 4.94
CA ASN A 36 -10.70 7.53 4.30
C ASN A 36 -11.41 6.25 3.82
N GLU A 37 -10.89 5.05 4.11
CA GLU A 37 -11.48 3.77 3.69
C GLU A 37 -12.59 3.23 4.62
N GLY A 38 -12.96 4.04 5.62
CA GLY A 38 -13.92 3.67 6.67
C GLY A 38 -13.30 2.82 7.77
N THR A 39 -14.06 2.64 8.85
CA THR A 39 -13.64 1.84 10.01
C THR A 39 -13.57 0.35 9.68
N LEU A 40 -12.87 -0.42 10.51
CA LEU A 40 -12.80 -1.87 10.37
C LEU A 40 -14.19 -2.48 10.63
N ALA A 41 -14.94 -1.94 11.60
CA ALA A 41 -16.30 -2.37 11.87
C ALA A 41 -17.25 -2.17 10.67
N GLU A 42 -17.16 -1.03 9.98
CA GLU A 42 -17.95 -0.77 8.75
C GLU A 42 -17.56 -1.72 7.62
N THR A 43 -16.26 -1.94 7.44
CA THR A 43 -15.72 -2.90 6.45
C THR A 43 -16.31 -4.29 6.66
N CYS A 44 -16.32 -4.77 7.91
CA CYS A 44 -16.92 -6.05 8.28
C CYS A 44 -18.46 -6.06 8.21
N ALA A 45 -19.10 -4.91 8.38
CA ALA A 45 -20.56 -4.78 8.32
C ALA A 45 -21.12 -4.90 6.88
N THR A 46 -20.29 -4.69 5.85
CA THR A 46 -20.69 -4.89 4.44
C THR A 46 -21.17 -6.31 4.14
N GLY A 47 -20.65 -7.31 4.87
CA GLY A 47 -20.89 -8.72 4.61
C GLY A 47 -20.31 -9.22 3.29
N ASN A 48 -19.40 -8.48 2.66
CA ASN A 48 -18.74 -8.87 1.41
C ASN A 48 -17.51 -9.76 1.63
N TYR A 49 -16.88 -9.65 2.79
CA TYR A 49 -15.58 -10.26 3.06
C TYR A 49 -15.67 -11.35 4.13
N GLU A 50 -14.86 -12.40 3.98
CA GLU A 50 -14.67 -13.45 4.99
C GLU A 50 -13.34 -13.28 5.74
N TYR A 51 -12.39 -12.57 5.12
CA TYR A 51 -11.10 -12.22 5.71
C TYR A 51 -10.89 -10.71 5.64
N ALA A 52 -10.52 -10.10 6.76
CA ALA A 52 -10.07 -8.72 6.84
C ALA A 52 -8.60 -8.71 7.29
N ILE A 53 -7.73 -8.15 6.45
CA ILE A 53 -6.28 -8.19 6.63
C ILE A 53 -5.81 -6.80 7.04
N LEU A 54 -5.33 -6.67 8.28
CA LEU A 54 -4.83 -5.42 8.84
C LEU A 54 -3.42 -5.14 8.31
N ALA A 55 -3.32 -4.18 7.41
CA ALA A 55 -2.09 -3.72 6.78
C ALA A 55 -1.61 -2.43 7.45
N PHE A 56 -0.42 -2.36 8.06
CA PHE A 56 0.62 -3.40 8.16
C PHE A 56 1.40 -3.32 9.47
N LEU A 57 2.19 -4.36 9.76
CA LEU A 57 3.40 -4.28 10.59
C LEU A 57 4.63 -4.14 9.67
N PRO A 58 4.99 -2.92 9.21
CA PRO A 58 6.06 -2.70 8.22
C PRO A 58 7.46 -2.56 8.83
N THR A 59 7.60 -2.63 10.15
CA THR A 59 8.90 -2.49 10.82
C THR A 59 9.03 -3.57 11.88
N PHE A 60 10.02 -4.47 11.72
CA PHE A 60 10.35 -5.52 12.70
C PHE A 60 11.68 -6.21 12.34
N GLY A 61 12.21 -6.98 13.30
CA GLY A 61 13.41 -7.81 13.13
C GLY A 61 14.72 -7.02 13.07
N ASN A 62 15.84 -7.72 13.03
CA ASN A 62 17.20 -7.15 13.17
C ASN A 62 17.36 -6.25 14.42
N GLY A 63 16.74 -6.65 15.53
CA GLY A 63 16.77 -5.89 16.80
C GLY A 63 15.90 -4.63 16.82
N GLN A 64 15.15 -4.33 15.76
CA GLN A 64 14.21 -3.20 15.73
C GLN A 64 13.02 -3.45 16.67
N THR A 65 12.49 -2.38 17.27
CA THR A 65 11.21 -2.46 17.98
C THR A 65 10.08 -2.50 16.95
N PRO A 66 9.23 -3.55 16.93
CA PRO A 66 8.21 -3.64 15.91
C PRO A 66 7.16 -2.54 16.05
N MET A 67 6.78 -1.92 14.92
CA MET A 67 5.85 -0.79 14.86
C MET A 67 4.78 -1.05 13.81
N ILE A 68 3.51 -0.92 14.20
CA ILE A 68 2.38 -1.04 13.29
C ILE A 68 2.14 0.30 12.59
N ASN A 69 1.70 0.28 11.32
CA ASN A 69 1.27 1.47 10.60
C ASN A 69 -0.14 1.22 10.06
N LEU A 70 -1.10 2.04 10.50
CA LEU A 70 -2.49 2.04 10.01
C LEU A 70 -2.86 3.41 9.43
N ALA A 71 -1.91 4.05 8.74
CA ALA A 71 -2.04 5.36 8.11
C ALA A 71 -2.74 6.38 9.02
N GLY A 72 -3.86 6.96 8.56
CA GLY A 72 -4.63 7.96 9.29
C GLY A 72 -5.66 7.42 10.30
N HIS A 73 -5.79 6.09 10.48
CA HIS A 73 -6.85 5.52 11.33
C HIS A 73 -6.59 5.72 12.82
N CYS A 74 -5.33 5.60 13.24
CA CYS A 74 -4.91 5.72 14.62
C CYS A 74 -3.39 5.91 14.73
N ASP A 75 -2.97 6.50 15.83
CA ASP A 75 -1.57 6.66 16.18
C ASP A 75 -1.10 5.52 17.11
N PRO A 76 -0.13 4.68 16.70
CA PRO A 76 0.40 3.61 17.54
C PRO A 76 1.29 4.13 18.68
N TYR A 77 1.91 5.31 18.56
CA TYR A 77 2.84 5.85 19.56
C TYR A 77 2.13 6.29 20.84
N SER A 78 0.87 6.70 20.73
CA SER A 78 0.02 7.12 21.86
C SER A 78 -0.93 6.03 22.37
N ASN A 79 -0.74 4.77 21.98
CA ASN A 79 -1.70 3.68 22.19
C ASN A 79 -3.11 3.96 21.59
N GLY A 80 -3.20 4.88 20.62
CA GLY A 80 -4.46 5.30 20.00
C GLY A 80 -5.13 4.21 19.15
N CYS A 81 -4.39 3.17 18.79
CA CYS A 81 -4.91 2.03 18.02
C CYS A 81 -5.63 0.97 18.86
N THR A 82 -5.61 1.07 20.19
CA THR A 82 -6.27 0.10 21.08
C THR A 82 -7.80 0.04 20.91
N LYS A 83 -8.41 1.11 20.39
CA LYS A 83 -9.85 1.19 20.05
C LYS A 83 -10.29 0.09 19.05
N LEU A 84 -9.37 -0.33 18.17
CA LEU A 84 -9.61 -1.38 17.17
C LEU A 84 -9.96 -2.72 17.80
N SER A 85 -9.61 -2.95 19.07
CA SER A 85 -9.98 -4.18 19.78
C SER A 85 -11.49 -4.47 19.72
N SER A 86 -12.32 -3.44 19.85
CA SER A 86 -13.77 -3.58 19.79
C SER A 86 -14.27 -3.91 18.39
N GLU A 87 -13.67 -3.30 17.37
CA GLU A 87 -14.00 -3.50 15.95
C GLU A 87 -13.57 -4.89 15.47
N ILE A 88 -12.38 -5.35 15.87
CA ILE A 88 -11.89 -6.72 15.61
C ILE A 88 -12.88 -7.74 16.17
N LYS A 89 -13.33 -7.56 17.43
CA LYS A 89 -14.33 -8.45 18.05
C LYS A 89 -15.66 -8.41 17.30
N SER A 90 -16.08 -7.25 16.80
CA SER A 90 -17.29 -7.10 15.97
C SER A 90 -17.18 -7.90 14.66
N CYS A 91 -16.03 -7.84 13.97
CA CYS A 91 -15.76 -8.65 12.80
C CYS A 91 -15.79 -10.15 13.12
N GLN A 92 -15.09 -10.57 14.17
CA GLN A 92 -15.03 -11.97 14.59
C GLN A 92 -16.40 -12.53 14.99
N ALA A 93 -17.25 -11.71 15.63
CA ALA A 93 -18.63 -12.08 15.95
C ALA A 93 -19.50 -12.34 14.71
N LYS A 94 -19.15 -11.74 13.56
CA LYS A 94 -19.77 -11.99 12.25
C LYS A 94 -19.15 -13.19 11.52
N GLY A 95 -18.19 -13.88 12.12
CA GLY A 95 -17.47 -15.01 11.53
C GLY A 95 -16.28 -14.63 10.64
N ILE A 96 -16.01 -13.33 10.47
CA ILE A 96 -14.91 -12.81 9.66
C ILE A 96 -13.59 -13.03 10.40
N LYS A 97 -12.59 -13.59 9.70
CA LYS A 97 -11.24 -13.77 10.24
C LYS A 97 -10.47 -12.47 10.09
N VAL A 98 -9.88 -12.00 11.19
CA VAL A 98 -9.06 -10.78 11.19
C VAL A 98 -7.60 -11.16 11.39
N LEU A 99 -6.76 -10.78 10.43
CA LEU A 99 -5.35 -11.15 10.35
C LEU A 99 -4.47 -9.90 10.44
N LEU A 100 -3.27 -10.01 10.99
CA LEU A 100 -2.25 -8.95 10.88
C LEU A 100 -1.30 -9.28 9.74
N SER A 101 -1.12 -8.36 8.81
CA SER A 101 -0.15 -8.51 7.73
C SER A 101 1.21 -7.93 8.10
N LEU A 102 2.24 -8.74 7.88
CA LEU A 102 3.64 -8.37 8.03
C LEU A 102 4.18 -7.89 6.68
N GLY A 103 4.94 -6.81 6.70
CA GLY A 103 5.63 -6.33 5.51
C GLY A 103 4.86 -5.24 4.77
N GLY A 104 4.50 -5.53 3.52
CA GLY A 104 3.99 -4.59 2.52
C GLY A 104 5.10 -3.99 1.65
N GLY A 105 4.72 -3.32 0.55
CA GLY A 105 5.67 -2.74 -0.41
C GLY A 105 6.55 -1.59 0.11
N ALA A 106 6.30 -1.10 1.33
CA ALA A 106 7.11 -0.07 2.00
C ALA A 106 7.35 -0.42 3.48
N GLY A 107 8.61 -0.41 3.92
CA GLY A 107 8.96 -0.71 5.32
C GLY A 107 10.43 -1.08 5.53
N SER A 108 10.80 -1.27 6.79
CA SER A 108 12.13 -1.75 7.23
C SER A 108 11.94 -3.04 8.02
N TYR A 109 11.76 -4.14 7.31
CA TYR A 109 11.57 -5.47 7.89
C TYR A 109 12.57 -6.46 7.32
N SER A 110 13.16 -7.27 8.19
CA SER A 110 14.04 -8.38 7.82
C SER A 110 14.18 -9.36 8.98
N LEU A 111 14.67 -10.56 8.71
CA LEU A 111 15.06 -11.52 9.73
C LEU A 111 16.56 -11.78 9.59
N ALA A 112 17.32 -11.53 10.65
CA ALA A 112 18.77 -11.69 10.62
C ALA A 112 19.24 -13.13 10.92
N SER A 113 18.40 -13.92 11.60
CA SER A 113 18.71 -15.30 12.00
C SER A 113 17.45 -16.09 12.37
N PRO A 114 17.53 -17.42 12.51
CA PRO A 114 16.42 -18.22 13.06
C PRO A 114 16.03 -17.80 14.49
N GLN A 115 17.00 -17.30 15.27
CA GLN A 115 16.75 -16.75 16.61
C GLN A 115 15.96 -15.45 16.54
N ASP A 116 16.26 -14.58 15.58
CA ASP A 116 15.49 -13.36 15.33
C ASP A 116 14.05 -13.69 14.89
N ALA A 117 13.89 -14.66 13.98
CA ALA A 117 12.58 -15.20 13.62
C ALA A 117 11.78 -15.69 14.83
N ARG A 118 12.44 -16.37 15.79
CA ARG A 118 11.80 -16.81 17.04
C ARG A 118 11.42 -15.63 17.95
N GLN A 119 12.23 -14.59 18.02
CA GLN A 119 11.94 -13.38 18.80
C GLN A 119 10.73 -12.65 18.22
N VAL A 120 10.69 -12.45 16.90
CA VAL A 120 9.55 -11.88 16.19
C VAL A 120 8.29 -12.73 16.39
N ALA A 121 8.38 -14.07 16.26
CA ALA A 121 7.24 -14.96 16.52
C ALA A 121 6.69 -14.81 17.94
N THR A 122 7.58 -14.66 18.93
CA THR A 122 7.21 -14.49 20.34
C THR A 122 6.57 -13.12 20.58
N TYR A 123 7.10 -12.08 19.94
CA TYR A 123 6.51 -10.74 19.97
C TYR A 123 5.09 -10.75 19.38
N LEU A 124 4.90 -11.35 18.20
CA LEU A 124 3.59 -11.47 17.54
C LEU A 124 2.60 -12.25 18.41
N TRP A 125 3.05 -13.36 19.00
CA TRP A 125 2.25 -14.15 19.91
C TRP A 125 1.73 -13.33 21.10
N ASN A 126 2.61 -12.60 21.76
CA ASN A 126 2.29 -11.84 22.98
C ASN A 126 1.52 -10.54 22.73
N ASN A 127 1.73 -9.89 21.59
CA ASN A 127 1.15 -8.57 21.31
C ASN A 127 -0.12 -8.61 20.46
N PHE A 128 -0.33 -9.64 19.65
CA PHE A 128 -1.45 -9.70 18.70
C PHE A 128 -2.26 -11.00 18.76
N LEU A 129 -1.65 -12.11 19.17
CA LEU A 129 -2.31 -13.41 19.28
C LEU A 129 -2.63 -13.75 20.74
N GLY A 130 -2.60 -15.04 21.10
CA GLY A 130 -3.08 -15.55 22.40
C GLY A 130 -2.11 -15.42 23.57
N GLY A 131 -0.94 -14.81 23.38
CA GLY A 131 -0.03 -14.48 24.47
C GLY A 131 -0.46 -13.24 25.24
N ASN A 132 0.37 -12.82 26.20
CA ASN A 132 0.08 -11.68 27.06
C ASN A 132 1.17 -10.60 26.96
N SER A 133 0.76 -9.34 26.89
CA SER A 133 1.64 -8.18 26.87
C SER A 133 0.89 -6.99 27.50
N PRO A 134 1.56 -6.16 28.33
CA PRO A 134 0.92 -4.97 28.90
C PRO A 134 0.63 -3.88 27.86
N SER A 135 1.32 -3.91 26.71
CA SER A 135 1.29 -2.84 25.70
C SER A 135 0.93 -3.38 24.31
N ARG A 136 -0.23 -4.05 24.21
CA ARG A 136 -0.72 -4.59 22.93
C ARG A 136 -1.15 -3.44 22.00
N PRO A 137 -0.58 -3.28 20.80
CA PRO A 137 -0.85 -2.13 19.93
C PRO A 137 -2.34 -1.99 19.52
N LEU A 138 -3.02 -3.11 19.30
CA LEU A 138 -4.44 -3.16 18.94
C LEU A 138 -5.36 -3.45 20.14
N GLY A 139 -4.83 -3.31 21.35
CA GLY A 139 -5.53 -3.63 22.59
C GLY A 139 -5.69 -5.15 22.83
N PRO A 140 -6.63 -5.56 23.70
CA PRO A 140 -6.74 -6.94 24.18
C PRO A 140 -7.41 -7.90 23.19
N ALA A 141 -7.67 -7.50 21.95
CA ALA A 141 -8.23 -8.42 20.96
C ALA A 141 -7.17 -9.44 20.55
N VAL A 142 -7.61 -10.68 20.31
CA VAL A 142 -6.77 -11.77 19.81
C VAL A 142 -7.11 -11.97 18.34
N LEU A 143 -6.15 -11.68 17.47
CA LEU A 143 -6.30 -11.89 16.03
C LEU A 143 -6.38 -13.38 15.69
N ASP A 144 -6.95 -13.69 14.52
CA ASP A 144 -7.09 -15.06 14.05
C ASP A 144 -5.76 -15.63 13.53
N GLY A 145 -4.85 -14.78 13.10
CA GLY A 145 -3.63 -15.24 12.45
C GLY A 145 -2.74 -14.12 11.93
N ILE A 146 -1.69 -14.54 11.23
CA ILE A 146 -0.65 -13.69 10.66
C ILE A 146 -0.60 -13.92 9.16
N ASP A 147 -0.60 -12.81 8.43
CA ASP A 147 -0.41 -12.76 7.00
C ASP A 147 1.03 -12.34 6.67
N PHE A 148 1.63 -13.00 5.69
CA PHE A 148 3.00 -12.72 5.25
C PHE A 148 2.95 -12.06 3.88
N ASP A 149 3.08 -10.74 3.86
CA ASP A 149 3.17 -9.92 2.66
C ASP A 149 4.60 -9.38 2.51
N ILE A 150 5.51 -10.31 2.21
CA ILE A 150 6.96 -10.02 2.16
C ILE A 150 7.34 -9.71 0.72
N GLU A 151 7.56 -8.43 0.44
CA GLU A 151 7.84 -7.93 -0.92
C GLU A 151 9.29 -7.44 -1.12
N GLY A 152 10.12 -7.51 -0.08
CA GLY A 152 11.50 -7.07 -0.13
C GLY A 152 12.35 -7.52 1.06
N GLY A 153 13.63 -7.12 1.04
CA GLY A 153 14.59 -7.42 2.11
C GLY A 153 15.31 -8.76 1.94
N SER A 154 15.24 -9.64 2.94
CA SER A 154 15.87 -10.96 2.93
C SER A 154 14.87 -12.03 2.54
N ASN A 155 15.30 -13.09 1.85
CA ASN A 155 14.49 -14.28 1.57
C ASN A 155 14.72 -15.43 2.57
N LEU A 156 15.48 -15.18 3.63
CA LEU A 156 15.86 -16.17 4.64
C LEU A 156 14.93 -16.12 5.87
N TYR A 157 14.76 -17.28 6.52
CA TYR A 157 14.14 -17.48 7.85
C TYR A 157 12.63 -17.24 7.95
N TRP A 158 11.93 -16.91 6.86
CA TRP A 158 10.46 -16.81 6.85
C TRP A 158 9.77 -18.15 7.14
N ASP A 159 10.40 -19.25 6.73
CA ASP A 159 9.98 -20.62 7.03
C ASP A 159 10.16 -20.97 8.52
N ASP A 160 11.25 -20.49 9.14
CA ASP A 160 11.43 -20.58 10.59
C ASP A 160 10.34 -19.80 11.33
N LEU A 161 10.05 -18.56 10.91
CA LEU A 161 8.98 -17.74 11.48
C LEU A 161 7.62 -18.44 11.39
N ALA A 162 7.29 -18.99 10.22
CA ALA A 162 6.06 -19.77 10.00
C ALA A 162 5.98 -20.99 10.95
N ARG A 163 7.09 -21.74 11.09
CA ARG A 163 7.19 -22.89 12.00
C ARG A 163 6.95 -22.49 13.46
N TYR A 164 7.57 -21.40 13.93
CA TYR A 164 7.38 -20.92 15.29
C TYR A 164 5.96 -20.42 15.56
N LEU A 165 5.38 -19.64 14.63
CA LEU A 165 3.99 -19.17 14.75
C LEU A 165 3.00 -20.33 14.76
N LYS A 166 3.16 -21.30 13.86
CA LYS A 166 2.27 -22.48 13.84
C LYS A 166 2.37 -23.29 15.12
N GLY A 167 3.58 -23.39 15.70
CA GLY A 167 3.82 -24.07 16.98
C GLY A 167 2.99 -23.54 18.15
N TYR A 168 2.59 -22.26 18.13
CA TYR A 168 1.70 -21.69 19.15
C TYR A 168 0.26 -22.19 19.05
N SER A 169 -0.16 -22.75 17.91
CA SER A 169 -1.50 -23.37 17.78
C SER A 169 -1.70 -24.51 18.78
N ASN A 170 -0.62 -25.18 19.20
CA ASN A 170 -0.68 -26.26 20.19
C ASN A 170 -0.97 -25.76 21.61
N LYS A 171 -0.90 -24.44 21.85
CA LYS A 171 -1.08 -23.83 23.17
C LYS A 171 -2.46 -23.18 23.35
N GLY A 172 -3.38 -23.33 22.38
CA GLY A 172 -4.72 -22.76 22.49
C GLY A 172 -5.45 -22.65 21.16
N ARG A 173 -5.86 -21.42 20.80
CA ARG A 173 -6.57 -21.15 19.55
C ARG A 173 -5.64 -21.39 18.36
N LYS A 174 -6.17 -22.02 17.30
CA LYS A 174 -5.48 -22.18 16.02
C LYS A 174 -4.98 -20.82 15.52
N VAL A 175 -3.70 -20.75 15.15
CA VAL A 175 -3.10 -19.59 14.48
C VAL A 175 -3.19 -19.83 12.97
N TYR A 176 -3.97 -19.01 12.28
CA TYR A 176 -4.02 -19.02 10.83
C TYR A 176 -2.74 -18.40 10.26
N LEU A 177 -2.17 -19.03 9.24
CA LEU A 177 -1.06 -18.47 8.48
C LEU A 177 -1.51 -18.24 7.05
N THR A 178 -1.34 -17.03 6.56
CA THR A 178 -1.60 -16.67 5.17
C THR A 178 -0.39 -16.00 4.54
N ALA A 179 -0.32 -15.97 3.21
CA ALA A 179 0.77 -15.32 2.49
C ALA A 179 0.28 -14.65 1.21
N ALA A 180 0.95 -13.55 0.86
CA ALA A 180 0.71 -12.75 -0.34
C ALA A 180 1.94 -12.73 -1.27
N PRO A 181 2.36 -13.88 -1.82
CA PRO A 181 3.46 -13.90 -2.78
C PRO A 181 3.10 -13.14 -4.06
N GLN A 182 4.10 -12.63 -4.76
CA GLN A 182 3.92 -12.13 -6.12
C GLN A 182 3.60 -13.29 -7.08
N CYS A 183 2.97 -13.01 -8.21
CA CYS A 183 2.62 -14.07 -9.16
C CYS A 183 3.79 -14.83 -9.83
N PRO A 184 5.01 -14.28 -10.00
CA PRO A 184 6.12 -15.06 -10.54
C PRO A 184 6.45 -16.26 -9.64
N PHE A 185 6.48 -17.46 -10.22
CA PHE A 185 6.72 -18.70 -9.50
C PHE A 185 8.14 -19.25 -9.76
N PRO A 186 8.87 -19.73 -8.73
CA PRO A 186 8.56 -19.59 -7.31
C PRO A 186 8.79 -18.14 -6.83
N ASP A 187 8.05 -17.73 -5.81
CA ASP A 187 8.23 -16.40 -5.20
C ASP A 187 9.63 -16.25 -4.56
N SER A 188 10.32 -15.17 -4.92
CA SER A 188 11.71 -14.90 -4.54
C SER A 188 11.92 -14.67 -3.04
N TRP A 189 10.87 -14.25 -2.31
CA TRP A 189 10.95 -13.84 -0.91
C TRP A 189 10.46 -14.94 0.02
N ILE A 190 9.28 -15.50 -0.26
CA ILE A 190 8.57 -16.40 0.64
C ILE A 190 8.38 -17.82 0.10
N GLY A 191 8.91 -18.12 -1.09
CA GLY A 191 8.83 -19.45 -1.70
C GLY A 191 9.28 -20.59 -0.78
N ASN A 192 10.33 -20.37 0.03
CA ASN A 192 10.80 -21.38 1.00
C ASN A 192 9.81 -21.63 2.14
N ALA A 193 9.14 -20.58 2.64
CA ALA A 193 8.13 -20.73 3.68
C ALA A 193 6.90 -21.46 3.16
N LEU A 194 6.46 -21.17 1.93
CA LEU A 194 5.30 -21.82 1.31
C LEU A 194 5.48 -23.34 1.16
N LYS A 195 6.69 -23.80 0.87
CA LYS A 195 7.03 -25.24 0.76
C LYS A 195 6.85 -26.01 2.07
N THR A 196 6.76 -25.33 3.21
CA THR A 196 6.55 -25.99 4.52
C THR A 196 5.16 -26.61 4.66
N GLY A 197 4.17 -26.19 3.86
CA GLY A 197 2.77 -26.66 3.97
C GLY A 197 2.04 -26.17 5.22
N LEU A 198 2.54 -25.13 5.90
CA LEU A 198 1.95 -24.60 7.12
C LEU A 198 0.89 -23.52 6.88
N PHE A 199 0.86 -22.96 5.66
CA PHE A 199 -0.03 -21.88 5.26
C PHE A 199 -1.44 -22.41 4.96
N ASP A 200 -2.43 -21.80 5.61
CA ASP A 200 -3.83 -22.15 5.44
C ASP A 200 -4.36 -21.59 4.10
N ASN A 201 -4.10 -20.31 3.81
CA ASN A 201 -4.52 -19.65 2.58
C ASN A 201 -3.33 -18.93 1.93
N VAL A 202 -3.31 -18.87 0.60
CA VAL A 202 -2.32 -18.10 -0.16
C VAL A 202 -3.05 -17.22 -1.16
N TRP A 203 -2.91 -15.91 -1.10
CA TRP A 203 -3.48 -14.96 -2.06
C TRP A 203 -2.38 -14.40 -2.96
N VAL A 204 -2.16 -15.09 -4.09
CA VAL A 204 -1.13 -14.73 -5.04
C VAL A 204 -1.48 -13.40 -5.71
N GLN A 205 -0.56 -12.43 -5.71
CA GLN A 205 -0.75 -11.10 -6.26
C GLN A 205 -0.60 -11.12 -7.79
N PHE A 206 -1.71 -11.19 -8.54
CA PHE A 206 -1.73 -11.22 -10.01
C PHE A 206 -1.77 -9.81 -10.62
N TYR A 207 -0.90 -8.94 -10.13
CA TYR A 207 -0.76 -7.54 -10.57
C TYR A 207 0.67 -7.05 -10.37
N ASN A 208 1.00 -5.90 -10.97
CA ASN A 208 2.36 -5.32 -11.02
C ASN A 208 3.44 -6.23 -11.64
N ASN A 209 3.03 -7.31 -12.31
CA ASN A 209 3.90 -8.35 -12.84
C ASN A 209 3.42 -8.81 -14.22
N PRO A 210 3.87 -8.14 -15.31
CA PRO A 210 3.51 -8.49 -16.69
C PRO A 210 3.58 -9.98 -17.08
N PRO A 211 4.57 -10.79 -16.64
CA PRO A 211 4.66 -12.18 -17.10
C PRO A 211 3.56 -13.11 -16.59
N CYS A 212 2.83 -12.73 -15.54
CA CYS A 212 1.84 -13.61 -14.90
C CYS A 212 0.51 -12.91 -14.56
N GLN A 213 0.38 -11.61 -14.78
CA GLN A 213 -0.87 -10.87 -14.57
C GLN A 213 -1.82 -10.94 -15.77
N TYR A 214 -3.05 -10.45 -15.56
CA TYR A 214 -4.01 -10.24 -16.64
C TYR A 214 -3.63 -9.01 -17.49
N SER A 215 -3.84 -9.11 -18.80
CA SER A 215 -3.67 -8.02 -19.75
C SER A 215 -4.91 -7.91 -20.65
N SER A 216 -4.80 -8.23 -21.94
CA SER A 216 -5.96 -8.42 -22.83
C SER A 216 -6.43 -9.87 -22.88
N GLU A 217 -5.53 -10.80 -22.59
CA GLU A 217 -5.75 -12.25 -22.65
C GLU A 217 -5.45 -12.91 -21.30
N ILE A 218 -6.09 -14.05 -21.04
CA ILE A 218 -5.98 -14.79 -19.77
C ILE A 218 -4.72 -15.66 -19.67
N THR A 219 -4.10 -16.03 -20.78
CA THR A 219 -3.11 -17.13 -20.87
C THR A 219 -2.03 -17.08 -19.79
N ASN A 220 -1.35 -15.94 -19.63
CA ASN A 220 -0.28 -15.76 -18.64
C ASN A 220 -0.77 -16.01 -17.20
N LEU A 221 -1.95 -15.49 -16.87
CA LEU A 221 -2.56 -15.67 -15.55
C LEU A 221 -2.99 -17.11 -15.34
N GLU A 222 -3.60 -17.74 -16.35
CA GLU A 222 -4.06 -19.13 -16.25
C GLU A 222 -2.89 -20.10 -16.06
N ASP A 223 -1.79 -19.89 -16.78
CA ASP A 223 -0.59 -20.72 -16.68
C ASP A 223 0.08 -20.57 -15.31
N ALA A 224 0.28 -19.33 -14.84
CA ALA A 224 0.77 -19.09 -13.49
C ALA A 224 -0.17 -19.67 -12.41
N TRP A 225 -1.49 -19.54 -12.58
CA TRP A 225 -2.47 -20.14 -11.66
C TRP A 225 -2.34 -21.67 -11.57
N LYS A 226 -2.08 -22.35 -12.69
CA LYS A 226 -1.85 -23.81 -12.73
C LYS A 226 -0.58 -24.19 -11.97
N GLU A 227 0.50 -23.43 -12.11
CA GLU A 227 1.75 -23.66 -11.36
C GLU A 227 1.51 -23.52 -9.85
N TRP A 228 0.93 -22.40 -9.42
CA TRP A 228 0.62 -22.14 -8.02
C TRP A 228 -0.29 -23.21 -7.39
N THR A 229 -1.33 -23.64 -8.11
CA THR A 229 -2.27 -24.65 -7.60
C THR A 229 -1.73 -26.08 -7.64
N SER A 230 -0.73 -26.37 -8.47
CA SER A 230 -0.12 -27.71 -8.52
C SER A 230 0.92 -27.89 -7.43
N ASP A 231 1.82 -26.92 -7.26
CA ASP A 231 3.07 -27.13 -6.53
C ASP A 231 3.03 -26.68 -5.06
N ILE A 232 2.12 -25.77 -4.68
CA ILE A 232 2.07 -25.26 -3.30
C ILE A 232 1.18 -26.14 -2.39
N PRO A 233 1.70 -26.64 -1.26
CA PRO A 233 0.95 -27.44 -0.28
C PRO A 233 0.07 -26.57 0.65
N ALA A 234 -0.73 -25.65 0.09
CA ALA A 234 -1.70 -24.84 0.84
C ALA A 234 -3.13 -25.40 0.69
N ASN A 235 -3.99 -25.15 1.68
CA ASN A 235 -5.39 -25.62 1.62
C ASN A 235 -6.19 -24.90 0.55
N LYS A 236 -6.04 -23.58 0.48
CA LYS A 236 -6.76 -22.71 -0.45
C LYS A 236 -5.84 -21.67 -1.07
N ILE A 237 -6.03 -21.43 -2.36
CA ILE A 237 -5.36 -20.41 -3.15
C ILE A 237 -6.40 -19.41 -3.66
N PHE A 238 -6.09 -18.14 -3.50
CA PHE A 238 -6.93 -17.00 -3.83
C PHE A 238 -6.29 -16.22 -4.97
N LEU A 239 -7.13 -15.68 -5.85
CA LEU A 239 -6.71 -14.76 -6.91
C LEU A 239 -6.61 -13.35 -6.33
N GLY A 240 -5.41 -12.84 -6.10
CA GLY A 240 -5.16 -11.47 -5.63
C GLY A 240 -5.22 -10.45 -6.76
N LEU A 241 -6.07 -9.43 -6.62
CA LEU A 241 -6.33 -8.42 -7.65
C LEU A 241 -6.38 -7.00 -7.06
N PRO A 242 -6.05 -5.97 -7.85
CA PRO A 242 -6.35 -4.60 -7.50
C PRO A 242 -7.86 -4.35 -7.62
N ALA A 243 -8.44 -3.61 -6.67
CA ALA A 243 -9.87 -3.30 -6.62
C ALA A 243 -10.28 -2.13 -7.54
N SER A 244 -9.31 -1.41 -8.10
CA SER A 244 -9.49 -0.29 -9.04
C SER A 244 -8.26 -0.20 -9.95
N PRO A 245 -8.37 0.37 -11.17
CA PRO A 245 -7.19 0.68 -12.00
C PRO A 245 -6.13 1.49 -11.26
N ASP A 246 -6.52 2.38 -10.35
CA ASP A 246 -5.59 3.23 -9.58
C ASP A 246 -4.90 2.49 -8.41
N ALA A 247 -5.30 1.26 -8.10
CA ALA A 247 -4.80 0.54 -6.93
C ALA A 247 -3.44 -0.13 -7.15
N ALA A 248 -3.02 -0.30 -8.41
CA ALA A 248 -1.77 -0.94 -8.81
C ALA A 248 -1.30 -0.36 -10.16
N GLY A 249 0.00 -0.45 -10.46
CA GLY A 249 0.55 0.07 -11.72
C GLY A 249 0.09 -0.70 -12.96
N SER A 250 -0.30 -1.98 -12.81
CA SER A 250 -0.89 -2.80 -13.88
C SER A 250 -1.58 -4.06 -13.33
N GLY A 251 -2.33 -4.77 -14.17
CA GLY A 251 -2.96 -6.05 -13.82
C GLY A 251 -4.41 -5.96 -13.30
N PHE A 252 -5.04 -4.79 -13.40
CA PHE A 252 -6.48 -4.66 -13.13
C PHE A 252 -7.32 -5.43 -14.15
N ILE A 253 -8.40 -6.04 -13.67
CA ILE A 253 -9.32 -6.85 -14.47
C ILE A 253 -10.72 -6.25 -14.32
N ASP A 254 -11.35 -5.88 -15.43
CA ASP A 254 -12.75 -5.44 -15.40
C ASP A 254 -13.68 -6.55 -14.93
N VAL A 255 -14.78 -6.17 -14.26
CA VAL A 255 -15.77 -7.14 -13.73
C VAL A 255 -16.30 -8.07 -14.81
N ALA A 256 -16.51 -7.55 -16.02
CA ALA A 256 -16.98 -8.33 -17.16
C ALA A 256 -15.98 -9.41 -17.57
N ASP A 257 -14.70 -9.08 -17.63
CA ASP A 257 -13.63 -10.02 -17.98
C ASP A 257 -13.34 -11.01 -16.85
N LEU A 258 -13.32 -10.54 -15.60
CA LEU A 258 -13.16 -11.40 -14.43
C LEU A 258 -14.26 -12.47 -14.37
N SER A 259 -15.52 -12.07 -14.59
CA SER A 259 -16.67 -12.97 -14.50
C SER A 259 -16.80 -13.91 -15.70
N SER A 260 -16.51 -13.45 -16.92
CA SER A 260 -16.72 -14.22 -18.15
C SER A 260 -15.51 -15.03 -18.62
N LYS A 261 -14.29 -14.58 -18.34
CA LYS A 261 -13.04 -15.21 -18.80
C LYS A 261 -12.30 -15.87 -17.64
N VAL A 262 -11.98 -15.10 -16.59
CA VAL A 262 -11.01 -15.51 -15.56
C VAL A 262 -11.60 -16.51 -14.56
N LEU A 263 -12.68 -16.16 -13.88
CA LEU A 263 -13.31 -17.02 -12.87
C LEU A 263 -13.72 -18.39 -13.43
N PRO A 264 -14.30 -18.52 -14.63
CA PRO A 264 -14.60 -19.82 -15.23
C PRO A 264 -13.35 -20.71 -15.41
N ALA A 265 -12.21 -20.13 -15.78
CA ALA A 265 -10.96 -20.88 -15.97
C ALA A 265 -10.36 -21.38 -14.64
N ILE A 266 -10.39 -20.56 -13.58
CA ILE A 266 -9.68 -20.88 -12.33
C ILE A 266 -10.54 -21.64 -11.30
N LYS A 267 -11.87 -21.46 -11.32
CA LYS A 267 -12.79 -22.03 -10.32
C LYS A 267 -12.84 -23.56 -10.36
N GLY A 268 -12.42 -24.19 -11.47
CA GLY A 268 -12.32 -25.65 -11.60
C GLY A 268 -11.31 -26.29 -10.65
N SER A 269 -10.31 -25.54 -10.18
CA SER A 269 -9.32 -26.03 -9.22
C SER A 269 -9.95 -26.40 -7.87
N SER A 270 -9.56 -27.54 -7.30
CA SER A 270 -9.99 -27.97 -5.95
C SER A 270 -9.44 -27.05 -4.85
N LYS A 271 -8.29 -26.40 -5.11
CA LYS A 271 -7.65 -25.44 -4.22
C LYS A 271 -8.22 -24.02 -4.36
N TYR A 272 -9.13 -23.75 -5.30
CA TYR A 272 -9.74 -22.42 -5.39
C TYR A 272 -10.41 -22.02 -4.06
N GLY A 273 -9.96 -20.90 -3.50
CA GLY A 273 -10.45 -20.30 -2.26
C GLY A 273 -11.30 -19.06 -2.48
N GLY A 274 -11.07 -18.32 -3.57
CA GLY A 274 -11.78 -17.08 -3.84
C GLY A 274 -10.90 -15.99 -4.43
N VAL A 275 -11.20 -14.74 -4.10
CA VAL A 275 -10.50 -13.54 -4.57
C VAL A 275 -9.96 -12.75 -3.38
N MET A 276 -8.77 -12.20 -3.49
CA MET A 276 -8.23 -11.21 -2.57
C MET A 276 -8.19 -9.85 -3.29
N LEU A 277 -8.51 -8.78 -2.58
CA LEU A 277 -8.56 -7.43 -3.14
C LEU A 277 -7.59 -6.49 -2.40
N TRP A 278 -6.76 -5.82 -3.19
CA TRP A 278 -5.96 -4.66 -2.79
C TRP A 278 -6.62 -3.38 -3.32
N SER A 279 -7.16 -2.49 -2.50
CA SER A 279 -7.42 -2.56 -1.07
C SER A 279 -8.82 -2.01 -0.76
N ARG A 280 -9.23 -1.99 0.51
CA ARG A 280 -10.55 -1.50 0.93
C ARG A 280 -10.83 -0.09 0.42
N TYR A 281 -9.87 0.83 0.49
CA TYR A 281 -10.02 2.19 -0.02
C TYR A 281 -10.48 2.25 -1.47
N TYR A 282 -9.85 1.46 -2.35
CA TYR A 282 -10.20 1.42 -3.76
C TYR A 282 -11.51 0.68 -4.00
N ASP A 283 -11.80 -0.37 -3.22
CA ASP A 283 -13.07 -1.08 -3.28
C ASP A 283 -14.28 -0.24 -2.83
N VAL A 284 -14.09 0.71 -1.89
CA VAL A 284 -15.12 1.72 -1.55
C VAL A 284 -15.50 2.53 -2.79
N GLN A 285 -14.50 2.95 -3.57
CA GLN A 285 -14.68 3.86 -4.70
C GLN A 285 -15.26 3.15 -5.92
N SER A 286 -14.75 1.96 -6.23
CA SER A 286 -15.15 1.20 -7.42
C SER A 286 -16.36 0.31 -7.19
N GLY A 287 -16.65 -0.10 -5.95
CA GLY A 287 -17.69 -1.09 -5.65
C GLY A 287 -17.37 -2.48 -6.21
N TYR A 288 -16.09 -2.80 -6.42
CA TYR A 288 -15.62 -4.00 -7.10
C TYR A 288 -16.10 -5.29 -6.42
N SER A 289 -15.90 -5.43 -5.11
CA SER A 289 -16.31 -6.60 -4.32
C SER A 289 -17.81 -6.85 -4.41
N SER A 290 -18.62 -5.80 -4.36
CA SER A 290 -20.08 -5.87 -4.48
C SER A 290 -20.50 -6.40 -5.85
N SER A 291 -19.76 -6.04 -6.91
CA SER A 291 -20.02 -6.44 -8.29
C SER A 291 -19.60 -7.89 -8.57
N ILE A 292 -18.56 -8.39 -7.91
CA ILE A 292 -18.02 -9.74 -8.14
C ILE A 292 -18.56 -10.78 -7.16
N LYS A 293 -19.16 -10.38 -6.03
CA LYS A 293 -19.56 -11.28 -4.93
C LYS A 293 -20.38 -12.50 -5.38
N SER A 294 -21.38 -12.29 -6.24
CA SER A 294 -22.21 -13.38 -6.77
C SER A 294 -21.44 -14.34 -7.67
N HIS A 295 -20.37 -13.87 -8.32
CA HIS A 295 -19.54 -14.64 -9.23
C HIS A 295 -18.41 -15.40 -8.52
N VAL A 296 -17.88 -14.87 -7.41
CA VAL A 296 -16.80 -15.49 -6.62
C VAL A 296 -17.32 -16.72 -5.87
N VAL A 297 -18.49 -16.60 -5.26
CA VAL A 297 -19.17 -17.71 -4.59
C VAL A 297 -19.46 -18.81 -5.62
N ARG A 298 -19.17 -20.08 -5.30
CA ARG A 298 -19.66 -21.19 -6.14
C ARG A 298 -21.18 -21.23 -5.95
N PRO A 299 -21.99 -21.16 -7.01
CA PRO A 299 -23.41 -21.44 -6.86
C PRO A 299 -23.52 -22.81 -6.20
N ARG A 300 -24.32 -22.91 -5.13
CA ARG A 300 -24.81 -24.21 -4.66
C ARG A 300 -25.37 -24.88 -5.90
N THR A 301 -24.85 -26.06 -6.25
CA THR A 301 -25.37 -26.88 -7.33
C THR A 301 -26.84 -27.15 -7.07
N GLN A 302 -27.70 -26.29 -7.62
CA GLN A 302 -29.03 -26.68 -8.00
C GLN A 302 -28.79 -27.45 -9.30
N PHE A 303 -28.80 -28.78 -9.21
CA PHE A 303 -28.85 -29.61 -10.39
C PHE A 303 -30.05 -29.15 -11.23
N GLU A 304 -29.82 -28.37 -12.27
CA GLU A 304 -30.67 -28.47 -13.45
C GLU A 304 -30.38 -29.85 -14.02
N ILE A 305 -31.31 -30.77 -13.76
CA ILE A 305 -31.36 -32.05 -14.46
C ILE A 305 -31.64 -31.70 -15.92
N VAL A 306 -30.59 -31.52 -16.71
CA VAL A 306 -30.69 -31.68 -18.16
C VAL A 306 -30.85 -33.17 -18.39
N CYS A 307 -32.10 -33.61 -18.46
CA CYS A 307 -32.44 -34.94 -18.94
C CYS A 307 -31.96 -35.06 -20.39
N SER A 308 -30.79 -35.65 -20.59
CA SER A 308 -30.39 -36.18 -21.89
C SER A 308 -31.30 -37.37 -22.23
N PRO A 309 -31.83 -37.52 -23.47
CA PRO A 309 -32.85 -38.53 -23.80
C PRO A 309 -32.38 -39.98 -23.64
N SER A 310 -31.09 -40.21 -23.39
CA SER A 310 -30.46 -41.52 -23.40
C SER A 310 -30.68 -42.36 -22.12
N TYR A 311 -31.23 -41.78 -21.06
CA TYR A 311 -31.45 -42.48 -19.77
C TYR A 311 -32.90 -42.95 -19.54
N PHE A 312 -33.80 -42.82 -20.51
CA PHE A 312 -35.19 -43.27 -20.39
C PHE A 312 -35.35 -44.81 -20.42
N PHE A 313 -34.33 -45.54 -20.89
CA PHE A 313 -34.38 -47.00 -21.01
C PHE A 313 -33.93 -47.77 -19.76
N PHE A 314 -33.21 -47.14 -18.83
CA PHE A 314 -32.72 -47.84 -17.62
C PHE A 314 -33.68 -47.76 -16.42
N CYS A 315 -34.58 -46.76 -16.38
CA CYS A 315 -35.56 -46.64 -15.28
C CYS A 315 -36.86 -47.43 -15.48
N THR A 316 -37.15 -47.92 -16.69
CA THR A 316 -38.34 -48.77 -16.94
C THR A 316 -38.09 -50.25 -16.63
N ALA A 317 -36.83 -50.71 -16.67
CA ALA A 317 -36.46 -52.10 -16.35
C ALA A 317 -36.48 -52.43 -14.85
N LEU A 318 -36.34 -51.42 -13.97
CA LEU A 318 -36.40 -51.61 -12.52
C LEU A 318 -37.84 -51.57 -11.97
N TRP A 319 -38.78 -50.96 -12.70
CA TRP A 319 -40.19 -50.88 -12.29
C TRP A 319 -40.98 -52.15 -12.67
N LEU A 320 -40.58 -52.85 -13.73
CA LEU A 320 -41.19 -54.12 -14.14
C LEU A 320 -40.77 -55.33 -13.27
N ASN A 321 -39.59 -55.30 -12.65
CA ASN A 321 -39.13 -56.38 -11.76
C ASN A 321 -39.72 -56.32 -10.34
N LEU A 322 -40.23 -55.16 -9.89
CA LEU A 322 -40.88 -55.02 -8.59
C LEU A 322 -42.39 -55.35 -8.62
N CYS A 323 -43.03 -55.34 -9.79
CA CYS A 323 -44.43 -55.78 -9.94
C CYS A 323 -44.60 -57.30 -10.12
N PHE A 324 -43.55 -58.04 -10.48
CA PHE A 324 -43.62 -59.50 -10.67
C PHE A 324 -43.42 -60.33 -9.39
N CYS A 325 -42.90 -59.73 -8.31
CA CYS A 325 -42.68 -60.44 -7.04
C CYS A 325 -43.90 -60.43 -6.09
N PHE A 326 -44.96 -59.66 -6.39
CA PHE A 326 -46.14 -59.56 -5.52
C PHE A 326 -47.36 -60.38 -5.98
N THR A 327 -47.25 -61.17 -7.06
CA THR A 327 -48.37 -61.92 -7.66
C THR A 327 -48.25 -63.45 -7.64
N LEU A 328 -47.27 -64.04 -6.93
CA LEU A 328 -47.02 -65.50 -6.94
C LEU A 328 -47.06 -66.23 -5.58
N LEU A 329 -47.72 -65.67 -4.57
CA LEU A 329 -48.14 -66.43 -3.38
C LEU A 329 -49.61 -66.11 -3.06
N GLY A 330 -50.51 -66.78 -3.78
CA GLY A 330 -51.95 -66.67 -3.58
C GLY A 330 -52.56 -67.74 -2.68
N ARG A 331 -53.82 -67.46 -2.31
CA ARG A 331 -54.94 -68.37 -1.93
C ARG A 331 -55.06 -68.87 -0.48
N GLY A 332 -56.20 -68.53 0.13
CA GLY A 332 -56.79 -69.19 1.30
C GLY A 332 -58.09 -68.55 1.85
N THR A 333 -59.22 -68.77 1.15
CA THR A 333 -60.64 -68.90 1.59
C THR A 333 -61.25 -68.27 2.88
N LYS A 334 -62.41 -67.59 2.68
CA LYS A 334 -63.67 -67.41 3.51
C LYS A 334 -63.53 -66.76 4.91
N GLU A 335 -64.39 -65.85 5.41
CA GLU A 335 -65.86 -65.72 5.45
C GLU A 335 -66.30 -64.32 6.00
N SER A 336 -67.47 -63.78 5.56
CA SER A 336 -68.46 -62.81 6.16
C SER A 336 -68.06 -61.82 7.30
N ALA A 337 -68.52 -60.55 7.43
CA ALA A 337 -69.82 -59.91 7.11
C ALA A 337 -69.83 -58.36 7.41
N PHE A 338 -70.70 -57.59 6.71
CA PHE A 338 -71.33 -56.26 7.02
C PHE A 338 -70.44 -55.02 7.32
N GLY A 339 -70.59 -53.79 6.77
CA GLY A 339 -71.49 -53.16 5.78
C GLY A 339 -71.28 -51.62 5.72
N PHE A 340 -70.87 -51.11 4.54
CA PHE A 340 -71.16 -49.83 3.79
C PHE A 340 -71.46 -48.44 4.48
N PRO A 341 -71.34 -47.27 3.78
CA PRO A 341 -70.26 -46.78 2.88
C PRO A 341 -70.13 -45.21 2.70
N GLN A 342 -69.32 -44.83 1.68
CA GLN A 342 -69.38 -43.61 0.79
C GLN A 342 -68.76 -42.28 1.29
N ASN A 343 -68.02 -41.47 0.49
CA ASN A 343 -67.70 -41.46 -0.95
C ASN A 343 -66.54 -40.49 -1.31
N MET A 344 -65.76 -40.87 -2.35
CA MET A 344 -65.15 -40.11 -3.49
C MET A 344 -64.49 -38.72 -3.29
N VAL A 345 -63.24 -38.40 -3.72
CA VAL A 345 -62.42 -38.58 -4.97
C VAL A 345 -62.31 -37.27 -5.80
N GLN A 346 -61.11 -37.04 -6.36
CA GLN A 346 -60.69 -36.07 -7.41
C GLN A 346 -60.56 -34.60 -7.00
N GLY A 347 -59.61 -33.80 -7.52
CA GLY A 347 -58.69 -33.96 -8.64
C GLY A 347 -57.73 -32.77 -8.73
N VAL A 348 -56.64 -33.01 -9.45
CA VAL A 348 -55.45 -32.17 -9.72
C VAL A 348 -55.78 -31.01 -10.70
N SER A 349 -55.05 -29.88 -10.67
CA SER A 349 -54.36 -29.30 -11.86
C SER A 349 -53.91 -27.82 -11.75
N LEU A 350 -52.59 -27.65 -11.90
CA LEU A 350 -51.78 -26.71 -12.71
C LEU A 350 -52.18 -25.23 -12.98
N SER A 351 -51.12 -24.39 -12.87
CA SER A 351 -50.69 -23.30 -13.79
C SER A 351 -51.52 -21.99 -13.79
N THR A 352 -50.99 -20.77 -13.95
CA THR A 352 -49.70 -20.22 -14.40
C THR A 352 -49.70 -18.69 -14.18
N LEU A 353 -48.50 -18.09 -14.05
CA LEU A 353 -48.07 -16.75 -14.52
C LEU A 353 -48.75 -15.45 -14.00
N GLY A 354 -47.91 -14.47 -13.65
CA GLY A 354 -48.25 -13.05 -13.87
C GLY A 354 -47.82 -12.04 -12.80
N ALA A 355 -46.53 -11.67 -12.81
CA ALA A 355 -45.95 -10.33 -12.66
C ALA A 355 -46.55 -9.23 -11.73
N CYS A 356 -45.60 -8.60 -11.02
CA CYS A 356 -45.42 -7.14 -10.81
C CYS A 356 -46.22 -6.42 -9.70
N GLY A 357 -45.50 -5.60 -8.90
CA GLY A 357 -46.09 -4.45 -8.21
C GLY A 357 -45.54 -4.13 -6.81
N LYS A 358 -44.79 -3.03 -6.70
CA LYS A 358 -44.32 -2.38 -5.46
C LYS A 358 -45.45 -1.87 -4.56
N SER A 359 -45.29 -1.89 -3.23
CA SER A 359 -45.63 -0.84 -2.23
C SER A 359 -45.57 -1.43 -0.80
N ARG A 360 -44.75 -0.91 0.13
CA ARG A 360 -45.04 0.12 1.16
C ARG A 360 -46.38 -0.04 1.91
N LEU A 361 -46.29 -0.23 3.23
CA LEU A 361 -47.10 0.32 4.36
C LEU A 361 -46.68 -0.48 5.63
N CYS A 362 -46.00 0.10 6.63
CA CYS A 362 -46.49 0.93 7.77
C CYS A 362 -47.71 0.36 8.53
N GLY A 363 -47.56 0.27 9.86
CA GLY A 363 -48.59 -0.14 10.84
C GLY A 363 -47.96 -0.72 12.12
N SER A 364 -47.33 0.07 13.00
CA SER A 364 -47.92 0.83 14.12
C SER A 364 -48.06 0.04 15.44
N SER A 365 -47.52 0.66 16.49
CA SER A 365 -47.44 0.32 17.91
C SER A 365 -48.79 0.10 18.64
N PRO A 366 -48.72 -0.12 19.96
CA PRO A 366 -49.45 0.80 20.85
C PRO A 366 -48.57 1.39 21.96
N SER A 367 -48.74 2.70 22.12
CA SER A 367 -48.26 3.56 23.20
C SER A 367 -49.23 3.53 24.39
N TRP A 368 -48.75 3.76 25.62
CA TRP A 368 -49.45 4.61 26.60
C TRP A 368 -48.45 5.56 27.29
N MET A 369 -48.82 6.84 27.23
CA MET A 369 -48.27 8.11 27.74
C MET A 369 -48.56 8.28 29.26
N ALA A 370 -48.04 9.22 30.07
CA ALA A 370 -47.11 10.37 29.99
C ALA A 370 -46.91 10.91 31.46
N PRO A 371 -46.71 12.23 31.74
CA PRO A 371 -45.48 13.04 31.70
C PRO A 371 -45.17 13.79 33.03
N PHE A 372 -44.02 14.48 33.18
CA PHE A 372 -43.89 15.75 33.94
C PHE A 372 -42.57 16.51 33.64
N GLU A 373 -42.61 17.84 33.81
CA GLU A 373 -41.78 18.95 33.29
C GLU A 373 -40.43 19.28 34.02
N PRO A 374 -39.62 20.23 33.50
CA PRO A 374 -38.23 20.50 33.93
C PRO A 374 -38.06 21.68 34.91
N PHE A 375 -36.94 21.72 35.66
CA PHE A 375 -36.59 22.87 36.53
C PHE A 375 -35.11 23.32 36.44
N LYS A 376 -34.92 24.60 36.80
CA LYS A 376 -33.84 25.56 36.52
C LYS A 376 -32.52 25.43 37.31
N ARG A 377 -31.49 26.01 36.68
CA ARG A 377 -30.26 26.71 37.15
C ARG A 377 -30.20 27.19 38.61
N SER A 378 -29.02 27.07 39.24
CA SER A 378 -28.54 27.99 40.30
C SER A 378 -27.01 28.15 40.30
N GLN A 379 -26.55 29.40 40.34
CA GLN A 379 -25.20 29.84 40.67
C GLN A 379 -25.01 29.87 42.20
N ILE A 380 -23.77 29.72 42.67
CA ILE A 380 -23.33 30.22 43.98
C ILE A 380 -22.04 31.03 43.77
N THR A 381 -22.04 32.23 44.33
CA THR A 381 -20.95 33.20 44.46
C THR A 381 -20.43 33.19 45.91
N SER A 382 -19.12 33.38 46.10
CA SER A 382 -18.59 34.24 47.18
C SER A 382 -17.10 34.57 46.99
N ALA A 383 -16.81 35.87 46.94
CA ALA A 383 -15.49 36.50 47.12
C ALA A 383 -15.02 36.35 48.60
N THR A 384 -13.80 36.63 49.07
CA THR A 384 -12.88 37.79 48.89
C THR A 384 -11.61 37.49 49.73
N GLY A 385 -10.44 38.01 49.36
CA GLY A 385 -9.33 38.21 50.33
C GLY A 385 -7.92 38.21 49.76
N ARG A 386 -7.37 39.40 49.50
CA ARG A 386 -6.00 39.68 48.99
C ARG A 386 -4.91 39.39 50.03
N HIS A 387 -3.72 38.97 49.57
CA HIS A 387 -2.45 39.62 49.91
C HIS A 387 -1.35 39.24 48.89
N LEU A 388 -0.70 40.28 48.33
CA LEU A 388 0.49 40.20 47.46
C LEU A 388 1.73 39.76 48.26
N VAL A 389 2.59 38.92 47.65
CA VAL A 389 4.05 39.15 47.54
C VAL A 389 4.55 38.46 46.25
N TRP A 390 5.31 39.20 45.45
CA TRP A 390 6.01 38.75 44.23
C TRP A 390 7.22 37.85 44.55
N ASN A 391 7.44 36.82 43.73
CA ASN A 391 8.75 36.53 43.15
C ASN A 391 8.60 35.65 41.89
N HIS A 392 9.27 36.06 40.81
CA HIS A 392 9.37 35.36 39.54
C HIS A 392 10.21 34.09 39.67
N SER A 393 9.78 32.97 39.05
CA SER A 393 10.42 32.40 37.85
C SER A 393 9.90 31.00 37.49
N ALA A 394 9.59 30.86 36.19
CA ALA A 394 9.50 29.64 35.37
C ALA A 394 8.65 28.46 35.85
N GLN A 395 7.38 28.43 35.42
CA GLN A 395 6.68 27.19 35.11
C GLN A 395 5.94 27.29 33.78
N SER A 396 6.35 26.39 32.89
CA SER A 396 5.71 25.92 31.68
C SER A 396 4.26 25.54 31.93
N PHE A 397 3.29 26.04 31.16
CA PHE A 397 2.05 25.32 30.84
C PHE A 397 1.40 25.88 29.58
N PHE A 398 1.18 24.97 28.63
CA PHE A 398 -0.05 24.77 27.85
C PHE A 398 -1.03 25.93 27.64
N LEU A 399 -1.40 26.15 26.37
CA LEU A 399 -2.74 26.62 26.01
C LEU A 399 -3.37 25.69 24.97
N SER A 400 -4.54 25.17 25.36
CA SER A 400 -5.52 24.45 24.58
C SER A 400 -6.57 25.39 23.97
N GLY A 401 -7.07 25.07 22.76
CA GLY A 401 -8.37 25.51 22.18
C GLY A 401 -8.35 26.93 21.62
N TYR A 402 -8.91 27.28 20.45
CA TYR A 402 -10.18 26.95 19.75
C TYR A 402 -10.09 27.58 18.31
N PRO A 403 -11.08 27.52 17.38
CA PRO A 403 -12.42 26.95 17.48
C PRO A 403 -12.90 26.04 16.33
N TYR A 404 -13.95 25.32 16.68
CA TYR A 404 -14.98 24.73 15.83
C TYR A 404 -15.72 25.83 15.03
N VAL A 405 -15.82 25.71 13.71
CA VAL A 405 -16.75 26.52 12.89
C VAL A 405 -17.80 25.58 12.30
N SER A 406 -19.07 25.87 12.60
CA SER A 406 -20.23 25.18 12.04
C SER A 406 -21.06 26.14 11.19
N ARG A 407 -21.45 25.61 10.01
CA ARG A 407 -22.67 25.85 9.20
C ARG A 407 -22.69 26.88 8.05
N HIS A 408 -22.92 26.27 6.88
CA HIS A 408 -23.90 26.58 5.81
C HIS A 408 -23.85 27.93 5.08
N SER A 409 -23.53 27.85 3.79
CA SER A 409 -24.45 28.23 2.69
C SER A 409 -23.95 27.61 1.38
N GLY A 410 -24.84 26.95 0.64
CA GLY A 410 -24.50 26.26 -0.59
C GLY A 410 -24.07 27.19 -1.73
N PHE A 411 -23.10 26.72 -2.51
CA PHE A 411 -22.99 27.07 -3.91
C PHE A 411 -22.95 25.78 -4.73
N LYS A 412 -23.90 25.71 -5.64
CA LYS A 412 -24.06 24.70 -6.66
C LYS A 412 -23.18 25.18 -7.83
N THR A 413 -22.18 24.41 -8.23
CA THR A 413 -21.59 24.54 -9.57
C THR A 413 -21.38 23.16 -10.16
N GLU A 414 -22.12 22.96 -11.25
CA GLU A 414 -22.13 21.83 -12.16
C GLU A 414 -20.73 21.37 -12.57
N ALA A 415 -20.53 20.05 -12.54
CA ALA A 415 -19.57 19.40 -13.40
C ALA A 415 -20.04 19.54 -14.85
N ALA A 416 -19.44 20.46 -15.59
CA ALA A 416 -19.54 20.50 -17.04
C ALA A 416 -18.31 19.79 -17.62
N TRP A 417 -18.49 18.51 -17.94
CA TRP A 417 -17.59 17.81 -18.87
C TRP A 417 -17.76 18.42 -20.26
N MET A 418 -16.74 19.12 -20.74
CA MET A 418 -16.58 19.41 -22.16
C MET A 418 -15.19 18.99 -22.60
N PHE A 419 -15.15 17.98 -23.45
CA PHE A 419 -14.02 17.69 -24.33
C PHE A 419 -13.65 18.97 -25.09
N ARG A 420 -12.45 19.48 -24.85
CA ARG A 420 -11.79 20.44 -25.74
C ARG A 420 -10.30 20.15 -25.72
N GLY A 421 -9.81 19.56 -26.81
CA GLY A 421 -8.37 19.44 -27.06
C GLY A 421 -7.77 20.85 -27.15
N GLY A 422 -6.78 21.11 -26.31
CA GLY A 422 -6.02 22.34 -26.21
C GLY A 422 -4.88 22.10 -25.23
N GLU A 423 -3.70 22.62 -25.55
CA GLU A 423 -2.42 22.40 -24.87
C GLU A 423 -2.55 22.30 -23.34
N GLN A 424 -2.02 21.20 -22.78
CA GLN A 424 -2.03 20.91 -21.35
C GLN A 424 -1.23 22.00 -20.64
N GLU A 425 -1.94 22.89 -19.94
CA GLU A 425 -1.33 23.97 -19.16
C GLU A 425 -0.43 23.34 -18.10
N LEU A 426 0.87 23.64 -18.13
CA LEU A 426 1.85 23.09 -17.20
C LEU A 426 1.48 23.50 -15.78
N ASP A 427 1.34 22.52 -14.90
CA ASP A 427 1.11 22.72 -13.48
C ASP A 427 2.45 22.74 -12.71
N ALA A 428 2.49 23.42 -11.56
CA ALA A 428 3.67 23.48 -10.69
C ALA A 428 4.11 22.08 -10.22
N SER A 429 3.17 21.12 -10.19
CA SER A 429 3.43 19.71 -9.90
C SER A 429 4.41 19.04 -10.87
N SER A 430 4.62 19.60 -12.07
CA SER A 430 5.65 19.14 -13.02
C SER A 430 7.09 19.29 -12.52
N GLU A 431 7.32 20.18 -11.54
CA GLU A 431 8.62 20.42 -10.92
C GLU A 431 8.83 19.60 -9.64
N HIS A 432 7.87 18.75 -9.27
CA HIS A 432 8.04 17.79 -8.19
C HIS A 432 9.13 16.78 -8.55
N SER A 433 10.09 16.59 -7.63
CA SER A 433 11.21 15.67 -7.82
C SER A 433 11.29 14.72 -6.64
N GLU A 434 11.09 13.43 -6.93
CA GLU A 434 11.26 12.36 -5.94
C GLU A 434 12.72 12.26 -5.49
N THR A 435 13.67 12.44 -6.39
CA THR A 435 15.10 12.39 -6.06
C THR A 435 15.51 13.51 -5.11
N ALA A 436 15.01 14.74 -5.32
CA ALA A 436 15.26 15.86 -4.42
C ALA A 436 14.64 15.61 -3.05
N ASN A 437 13.45 15.02 -3.01
CA ASN A 437 12.79 14.66 -1.75
C ASN A 437 13.58 13.56 -1.00
N GLU A 438 14.03 12.51 -1.69
CA GLU A 438 14.90 11.48 -1.12
C GLU A 438 16.22 12.05 -0.58
N ASP A 439 16.83 12.99 -1.29
CA ASP A 439 18.10 13.61 -0.88
C ASP A 439 17.93 14.44 0.41
N ILE A 440 16.75 15.06 0.62
CA ILE A 440 16.39 15.76 1.86
C ILE A 440 16.12 14.75 2.99
N LEU A 441 15.36 13.69 2.72
CA LEU A 441 15.05 12.66 3.72
C LEU A 441 16.32 11.91 4.18
N THR A 442 17.22 11.60 3.26
CA THR A 442 18.52 10.98 3.57
C THR A 442 19.36 11.90 4.46
N PHE A 443 19.33 13.22 4.19
CA PHE A 443 20.00 14.21 5.04
C PHE A 443 19.41 14.26 6.46
N PHE A 444 18.08 14.16 6.61
CA PHE A 444 17.46 14.07 7.94
C PHE A 444 17.86 12.81 8.69
N PHE A 445 17.97 11.69 7.99
CA PHE A 445 18.44 10.45 8.59
C PHE A 445 19.87 10.56 9.12
N GLN A 446 20.77 11.22 8.37
CA GLN A 446 22.13 11.50 8.83
C GLN A 446 22.16 12.39 10.08
N LEU A 447 21.33 13.45 10.13
CA LEU A 447 21.22 14.32 11.30
C LEU A 447 20.71 13.58 12.54
N ASP A 448 19.69 12.72 12.39
CA ASP A 448 19.15 11.91 13.49
C ASP A 448 20.20 10.93 14.02
N LEU A 449 20.89 10.21 13.13
CA LEU A 449 21.97 9.30 13.53
C LEU A 449 23.10 10.03 14.26
N ALA A 450 23.57 11.17 13.74
CA ALA A 450 24.61 11.98 14.39
C ALA A 450 24.17 12.45 15.79
N THR A 451 22.90 12.86 15.93
CA THR A 451 22.34 13.27 17.23
C THR A 451 22.29 12.11 18.21
N ARG A 452 21.89 10.91 17.76
CA ARG A 452 21.87 9.69 18.59
C ARG A 452 23.26 9.24 18.99
N VAL A 453 24.26 9.36 18.11
CA VAL A 453 25.67 9.12 18.45
C VAL A 453 26.09 10.05 19.58
N GLN A 454 25.82 11.36 19.44
CA GLN A 454 26.19 12.34 20.48
C GLN A 454 25.48 12.06 21.80
N TYR A 455 24.20 11.69 21.76
CA TYR A 455 23.44 11.32 22.95
C TYR A 455 24.02 10.07 23.64
N ALA A 456 24.35 9.03 22.89
CA ALA A 456 24.96 7.81 23.42
C ALA A 456 26.35 8.09 24.04
N LEU A 457 27.14 8.97 23.43
CA LEU A 457 28.42 9.42 24.00
C LEU A 457 28.24 10.19 25.31
N ASN A 458 27.23 11.07 25.39
CA ASN A 458 26.91 11.82 26.61
C ASN A 458 26.42 10.91 27.76
N LEU A 459 25.85 9.74 27.43
CA LEU A 459 25.43 8.71 28.39
C LEU A 459 26.50 7.65 28.66
N GLU A 460 27.71 7.82 28.13
CA GLU A 460 28.83 6.87 28.26
C GLU A 460 28.52 5.46 27.72
N GLN A 461 27.56 5.35 26.79
CA GLN A 461 27.20 4.10 26.11
C GLN A 461 28.08 3.88 24.87
N TYR A 462 29.37 3.61 25.09
CA TYR A 462 30.36 3.57 24.02
C TYR A 462 30.11 2.49 22.96
N ASP A 463 29.60 1.31 23.36
CA ASP A 463 29.29 0.22 22.40
C ASP A 463 28.16 0.62 21.45
N ILE A 464 27.11 1.27 21.97
CA ILE A 464 25.99 1.78 21.17
C ILE A 464 26.45 2.94 20.29
N ALA A 465 27.26 3.85 20.83
CA ALA A 465 27.83 4.94 20.06
C ALA A 465 28.68 4.42 18.89
N GLN A 466 29.46 3.35 19.09
CA GLN A 466 30.27 2.73 18.04
C GLN A 466 29.40 2.08 16.96
N GLN A 467 28.35 1.35 17.35
CA GLN A 467 27.41 0.78 16.39
C GLN A 467 26.70 1.85 15.55
N LEU A 468 26.24 2.93 16.19
CA LEU A 468 25.62 4.05 15.49
C LEU A 468 26.60 4.79 14.58
N ARG A 469 27.87 4.93 14.99
CA ARG A 469 28.93 5.49 14.13
C ARG A 469 29.17 4.64 12.89
N ASN A 470 29.28 3.32 13.03
CA ASN A 470 29.47 2.43 11.89
C ASN A 470 28.31 2.56 10.89
N LYS A 471 27.07 2.63 11.38
CA LYS A 471 25.88 2.86 10.54
C LYS A 471 25.92 4.24 9.86
N LEU A 472 26.34 5.28 10.57
CA LEU A 472 26.48 6.61 9.98
C LEU A 472 27.53 6.60 8.86
N THR A 473 28.67 5.93 9.07
CA THR A 473 29.70 5.78 8.03
C THR A 473 29.20 5.01 6.82
N GLU A 474 28.45 3.92 7.00
CA GLU A 474 27.84 3.17 5.90
C GLU A 474 26.88 4.04 5.07
N VAL A 475 26.04 4.84 5.74
CA VAL A 475 25.14 5.78 5.07
C VAL A 475 25.93 6.87 4.35
N GLU A 476 26.98 7.41 4.95
CA GLU A 476 27.87 8.40 4.33
C GLU A 476 28.56 7.83 3.09
N GLU A 477 29.01 6.58 3.11
CA GLU A 477 29.62 5.89 1.97
C GLU A 477 28.62 5.73 0.81
N GLU A 478 27.39 5.30 1.07
CA GLU A 478 26.36 5.19 0.03
C GLU A 478 25.93 6.56 -0.51
N VAL A 479 25.86 7.59 0.33
CA VAL A 479 25.60 8.98 -0.11
C VAL A 479 26.74 9.47 -1.00
N ILE A 480 28.00 9.23 -0.62
CA ILE A 480 29.16 9.58 -1.44
C ILE A 480 29.10 8.87 -2.78
N LYS A 481 28.75 7.57 -2.81
CA LYS A 481 28.61 6.79 -4.04
C LYS A 481 27.49 7.32 -4.95
N LYS A 482 26.31 7.63 -4.39
CA LYS A 482 25.20 8.28 -5.12
C LYS A 482 25.60 9.67 -5.61
N GLN A 483 26.36 10.42 -4.82
CA GLN A 483 26.86 11.73 -5.21
C GLN A 483 27.95 11.62 -6.29
N GLN A 484 28.80 10.60 -6.27
CA GLN A 484 29.82 10.35 -7.29
C GLN A 484 29.23 9.94 -8.63
N SER A 485 28.16 9.13 -8.62
CA SER A 485 27.40 8.81 -9.84
C SER A 485 26.71 10.05 -10.40
N LYS A 486 26.14 10.92 -9.55
CA LYS A 486 25.57 12.23 -9.93
C LYS A 486 26.63 13.23 -10.43
N ARG A 487 27.76 13.35 -9.73
CA ARG A 487 28.90 14.24 -10.07
C ARG A 487 29.54 13.89 -11.41
N GLY A 488 29.31 12.69 -11.92
CA GLY A 488 30.06 12.20 -13.06
C GLY A 488 31.55 12.28 -12.77
N LEU A 489 32.03 11.83 -11.61
CA LEU A 489 33.47 11.58 -11.46
C LEU A 489 33.96 10.55 -12.51
N SER A 490 33.02 9.72 -12.99
CA SER A 490 33.11 9.02 -14.28
C SER A 490 33.44 9.95 -15.43
N SER A 491 32.78 11.09 -15.63
CA SER A 491 32.93 11.92 -16.84
C SER A 491 34.34 12.49 -17.07
N LYS A 492 35.16 12.70 -16.02
CA LYS A 492 36.58 13.10 -16.20
C LYS A 492 37.46 11.90 -16.58
N SER A 493 37.28 10.76 -15.91
CA SER A 493 37.94 9.49 -16.30
C SER A 493 37.47 9.02 -17.67
N GLU A 494 36.19 9.16 -17.96
CA GLU A 494 35.50 8.78 -19.19
C GLU A 494 35.88 9.72 -20.33
N ALA A 495 36.03 11.03 -20.10
CA ALA A 495 36.60 11.93 -21.08
C ALA A 495 38.08 11.57 -21.37
N GLN A 496 38.84 11.17 -20.34
CA GLN A 496 40.22 10.68 -20.51
C GLN A 496 40.29 9.33 -21.23
N ASP A 497 39.40 8.38 -20.91
CA ASP A 497 39.31 7.05 -21.51
C ASP A 497 38.82 7.12 -22.95
N LYS A 498 37.83 8.00 -23.23
CA LYS A 498 37.38 8.32 -24.59
C LYS A 498 38.45 9.06 -25.38
N ALA A 499 39.22 9.95 -24.76
CA ALA A 499 40.37 10.56 -25.43
C ALA A 499 41.44 9.52 -25.79
N LEU A 500 41.67 8.52 -24.92
CA LEU A 500 42.59 7.42 -25.19
C LEU A 500 42.08 6.50 -26.30
N SER A 501 40.77 6.23 -26.36
CA SER A 501 40.17 5.44 -27.46
C SER A 501 40.21 6.19 -28.79
N ILE A 502 39.97 7.50 -28.81
CA ILE A 502 40.11 8.35 -30.00
C ILE A 502 41.55 8.27 -30.55
N ILE A 503 42.58 8.29 -29.68
CA ILE A 503 43.99 8.16 -30.13
C ILE A 503 44.23 6.80 -30.79
N ARG A 504 43.67 5.70 -30.25
CA ARG A 504 43.79 4.36 -30.84
C ARG A 504 43.09 4.27 -32.19
N LEU A 505 41.85 4.72 -32.26
CA LEU A 505 41.07 4.71 -33.51
C LEU A 505 41.70 5.57 -34.60
N ARG A 506 42.36 6.68 -34.24
CA ARG A 506 43.14 7.49 -35.19
C ARG A 506 44.36 6.72 -35.73
N SER A 507 45.00 5.87 -34.92
CA SER A 507 46.06 4.98 -35.38
C SER A 507 45.52 3.90 -36.33
N ASP A 508 44.37 3.32 -36.02
CA ASP A 508 43.72 2.30 -36.85
C ASP A 508 43.24 2.89 -38.18
N LEU A 509 42.73 4.12 -38.15
CA LEU A 509 42.35 4.89 -39.34
C LEU A 509 43.57 5.11 -40.25
N GLN A 510 44.73 5.46 -39.68
CA GLN A 510 45.96 5.64 -40.44
C GLN A 510 46.40 4.32 -41.10
N ASN A 511 46.33 3.21 -40.37
CA ASN A 511 46.62 1.87 -40.92
C ASN A 511 45.63 1.47 -42.04
N ALA A 512 44.34 1.78 -41.90
CA ALA A 512 43.33 1.48 -42.93
C ALA A 512 43.58 2.28 -44.21
N ILE A 513 44.01 3.55 -44.09
CA ILE A 513 44.40 4.39 -45.22
C ILE A 513 45.64 3.83 -45.92
N GLU A 514 46.65 3.38 -45.17
CA GLU A 514 47.88 2.79 -45.72
C GLU A 514 47.64 1.46 -46.43
N ASN A 515 46.64 0.69 -45.99
CA ASN A 515 46.23 -0.57 -46.62
C ASN A 515 45.18 -0.39 -47.74
N GLU A 516 44.86 0.85 -48.13
CA GLU A 516 43.86 1.20 -49.15
C GLU A 516 42.43 0.69 -48.84
N ASP A 517 42.11 0.41 -47.58
CA ASP A 517 40.76 0.01 -47.14
C ASP A 517 39.92 1.25 -46.81
N TYR A 518 39.37 1.86 -47.86
CA TYR A 518 38.58 3.08 -47.75
C TYR A 518 37.22 2.86 -47.08
N ALA A 519 36.69 1.64 -47.03
CA ALA A 519 35.43 1.33 -46.36
C ALA A 519 35.62 1.37 -44.84
N LEU A 520 36.64 0.66 -44.33
CA LEU A 520 37.02 0.69 -42.92
C LEU A 520 37.45 2.10 -42.48
N ALA A 521 38.17 2.83 -43.32
CA ALA A 521 38.56 4.21 -43.03
C ALA A 521 37.36 5.18 -42.90
N ALA A 522 36.25 4.93 -43.60
CA ALA A 522 35.03 5.72 -43.45
C ALA A 522 34.33 5.42 -42.12
N GLU A 523 34.19 4.14 -41.77
CA GLU A 523 33.58 3.71 -40.50
C GLU A 523 34.36 4.26 -39.29
N LEU A 524 35.69 4.14 -39.31
CA LEU A 524 36.55 4.65 -38.24
C LEU A 524 36.46 6.18 -38.09
N ARG A 525 36.27 6.93 -39.19
CA ARG A 525 36.05 8.39 -39.13
C ARG A 525 34.72 8.76 -38.48
N ASP A 526 33.66 8.03 -38.78
CA ASP A 526 32.34 8.25 -38.18
C ASP A 526 32.38 7.94 -36.67
N GLU A 527 33.06 6.86 -36.29
CA GLU A 527 33.24 6.48 -34.89
C GLU A 527 34.07 7.50 -34.11
N ILE A 528 35.17 8.00 -34.70
CA ILE A 528 35.97 9.10 -34.11
C ILE A 528 35.10 10.34 -33.92
N SER A 529 34.33 10.74 -34.94
CA SER A 529 33.48 11.94 -34.88
C SER A 529 32.43 11.83 -33.77
N LYS A 530 31.83 10.64 -33.61
CA LYS A 530 30.90 10.35 -32.53
C LYS A 530 31.56 10.44 -31.15
N LEU A 531 32.70 9.77 -30.97
CA LEU A 531 33.43 9.76 -29.69
C LEU A 531 33.98 11.14 -29.32
N GLU A 532 34.38 11.94 -30.29
CA GLU A 532 34.79 13.33 -30.09
C GLU A 532 33.63 14.17 -29.55
N ALA A 533 32.43 14.04 -30.12
CA ALA A 533 31.24 14.73 -29.62
C ALA A 533 30.87 14.30 -28.19
N GLU A 534 30.95 13.01 -27.88
CA GLU A 534 30.70 12.48 -26.53
C GLU A 534 31.76 12.94 -25.51
N SER A 535 33.04 12.97 -25.90
CA SER A 535 34.15 13.42 -25.06
C SER A 535 34.03 14.92 -24.75
N LEU A 536 33.67 15.73 -25.75
CA LEU A 536 33.41 17.16 -25.56
C LEU A 536 32.23 17.40 -24.62
N ALA A 537 31.13 16.64 -24.75
CA ALA A 537 29.98 16.75 -23.86
C ALA A 537 30.33 16.36 -22.41
N ALA A 538 31.09 15.28 -22.21
CA ALA A 538 31.55 14.83 -20.90
C ALA A 538 32.50 15.85 -20.23
N SER A 539 33.40 16.44 -21.01
CA SER A 539 34.34 17.49 -20.57
C SER A 539 33.61 18.79 -20.22
N ALA A 540 32.66 19.22 -21.05
CA ALA A 540 31.83 20.40 -20.77
C ALA A 540 31.00 20.24 -19.49
N LYS A 541 30.43 19.05 -19.24
CA LYS A 541 29.71 18.73 -18.00
C LYS A 541 30.62 18.78 -16.78
N ALA A 542 31.84 18.24 -16.87
CA ALA A 542 32.81 18.29 -15.77
C ALA A 542 33.24 19.74 -15.46
N LEU A 543 33.48 20.54 -16.49
CA LEU A 543 33.86 21.94 -16.35
C LEU A 543 32.72 22.81 -15.79
N ALA A 544 31.47 22.53 -16.16
CA ALA A 544 30.29 23.13 -15.57
C ALA A 544 30.17 22.80 -14.07
N HIS A 545 30.50 21.57 -13.67
CA HIS A 545 30.48 21.15 -12.26
C HIS A 545 31.55 21.88 -11.42
N GLU A 546 32.76 22.07 -11.96
CA GLU A 546 33.87 22.73 -11.26
C GLU A 546 33.67 24.26 -11.13
N ASN A 547 33.12 24.91 -12.16
CA ASN A 547 33.02 26.37 -12.25
C ASN A 547 31.62 26.94 -12.01
N ALA A 548 30.68 26.15 -11.49
CA ALA A 548 29.31 26.61 -11.27
C ALA A 548 29.24 27.83 -10.33
N GLN A 549 28.80 28.95 -10.89
CA GLN A 549 28.38 30.13 -10.13
C GLN A 549 26.88 30.04 -9.91
N TYR A 550 26.45 30.35 -8.68
CA TYR A 550 25.07 30.23 -8.25
C TYR A 550 24.53 31.63 -8.03
N ALA A 551 23.44 31.98 -8.70
CA ALA A 551 22.80 33.29 -8.54
C ALA A 551 22.16 33.44 -7.16
N PHE A 552 21.71 32.32 -6.57
CA PHE A 552 21.03 32.30 -5.28
C PHE A 552 21.79 31.55 -4.18
N ARG A 553 21.57 31.94 -2.93
CA ARG A 553 22.20 31.37 -1.72
C ARG A 553 21.27 30.39 -0.99
N LEU A 554 21.87 29.49 -0.21
CA LEU A 554 21.10 28.63 0.72
C LEU A 554 20.33 29.50 1.72
N GLY A 555 19.07 29.15 1.95
CA GLY A 555 18.17 29.88 2.84
C GLY A 555 17.54 31.14 2.26
N GLN A 556 17.88 31.51 1.02
CA GLN A 556 17.25 32.65 0.36
C GLN A 556 15.80 32.36 0.03
N ARG A 557 14.93 33.33 0.29
CA ARG A 557 13.54 33.30 -0.18
C ARG A 557 13.48 33.71 -1.66
N VAL A 558 12.78 32.92 -2.43
CA VAL A 558 12.62 33.10 -3.88
C VAL A 558 11.15 32.97 -4.27
N ARG A 559 10.83 33.48 -5.44
CA ARG A 559 9.53 33.28 -6.08
C ARG A 559 9.70 32.64 -7.44
N HIS A 560 8.86 31.68 -7.76
CA HIS A 560 8.86 31.07 -9.08
C HIS A 560 8.32 32.05 -10.13
N LYS A 561 9.04 32.25 -11.24
CA LYS A 561 8.73 33.21 -12.31
C LYS A 561 7.42 32.90 -13.04
N LYS A 562 7.18 31.61 -13.32
CA LYS A 562 5.99 31.12 -14.04
C LYS A 562 4.79 30.85 -13.13
N PHE A 563 4.97 29.98 -12.14
CA PHE A 563 3.92 29.54 -11.22
C PHE A 563 3.66 30.50 -10.04
N GLY A 564 4.57 31.43 -9.73
CA GLY A 564 4.34 32.47 -8.73
C GLY A 564 4.44 32.02 -7.26
N TYR A 565 4.65 30.72 -6.97
CA TYR A 565 4.77 30.23 -5.60
C TYR A 565 6.00 30.78 -4.88
N LYS A 566 5.90 30.88 -3.55
CA LYS A 566 6.99 31.30 -2.67
C LYS A 566 7.75 30.07 -2.18
N ALA A 567 9.07 30.14 -2.19
CA ALA A 567 9.90 29.03 -1.75
C ALA A 567 11.17 29.52 -1.06
N VAL A 568 11.85 28.61 -0.35
CA VAL A 568 13.18 28.83 0.22
C VAL A 568 14.15 27.79 -0.32
N ILE A 569 15.37 28.22 -0.64
CA ILE A 569 16.40 27.34 -1.18
C ILE A 569 17.00 26.49 -0.06
N CYS A 570 16.91 25.17 -0.20
CA CYS A 570 17.51 24.21 0.74
C CYS A 570 18.64 23.36 0.11
N GLY A 571 18.80 23.38 -1.21
CA GLY A 571 19.87 22.68 -1.89
C GLY A 571 20.13 23.25 -3.28
N MET A 572 21.28 22.89 -3.86
CA MET A 572 21.70 23.36 -5.18
C MET A 572 22.59 22.33 -5.86
N ASP A 573 22.38 22.15 -7.16
CA ASP A 573 23.18 21.31 -8.04
C ASP A 573 23.71 22.17 -9.20
N PRO A 574 24.96 21.97 -9.64
CA PRO A 574 25.57 22.80 -10.68
C PRO A 574 25.01 22.51 -12.08
N VAL A 575 24.43 21.33 -12.28
CA VAL A 575 23.77 20.88 -13.50
C VAL A 575 22.55 20.04 -13.11
N CYS A 576 21.60 19.85 -14.02
CA CYS A 576 20.44 19.00 -13.75
C CYS A 576 20.88 17.57 -13.39
N SER A 577 20.54 17.12 -12.16
CA SER A 577 20.87 15.80 -11.62
C SER A 577 19.72 14.79 -11.75
N GLU A 578 18.63 15.19 -12.41
CA GLU A 578 17.39 14.43 -12.55
C GLU A 578 17.34 13.50 -13.77
N SER A 579 16.36 12.58 -13.76
CA SER A 579 16.14 11.61 -14.83
C SER A 579 15.71 12.26 -16.15
N SER A 580 15.99 11.58 -17.27
CA SER A 580 15.55 12.04 -18.61
C SER A 580 14.04 12.20 -18.72
N SER A 581 13.28 11.35 -18.03
CA SER A 581 11.81 11.43 -17.98
C SER A 581 11.36 12.69 -17.23
N TRP A 582 11.97 12.99 -16.08
CA TRP A 582 11.68 14.22 -15.35
C TRP A 582 12.02 15.47 -16.19
N MET A 583 13.19 15.49 -16.84
CA MET A 583 13.60 16.60 -17.70
C MET A 583 12.65 16.86 -18.87
N GLU A 584 12.01 15.81 -19.39
CA GLU A 584 10.99 15.94 -20.43
C GLU A 584 9.70 16.54 -19.87
N ASN A 585 9.23 16.06 -18.72
CA ASN A 585 8.03 16.56 -18.05
C ASN A 585 8.17 18.03 -17.61
N ALA A 586 9.31 18.38 -17.01
CA ALA A 586 9.65 19.75 -16.61
C ALA A 586 10.06 20.63 -17.81
N HIS A 587 10.04 20.09 -19.03
CA HIS A 587 10.39 20.78 -20.27
C HIS A 587 11.76 21.46 -20.25
N VAL A 588 12.76 20.85 -19.60
CA VAL A 588 14.11 21.40 -19.44
C VAL A 588 14.78 21.71 -20.78
N LYS A 589 14.50 20.92 -21.84
CA LYS A 589 15.04 21.18 -23.18
C LYS A 589 14.50 22.45 -23.85
N LYS A 590 13.34 22.97 -23.40
CA LYS A 590 12.74 24.21 -23.92
C LYS A 590 13.26 25.45 -23.18
N LEU A 591 14.00 25.26 -22.10
CA LEU A 591 14.61 26.33 -21.32
C LEU A 591 15.78 26.96 -22.08
N SER A 592 16.01 28.26 -21.84
CA SER A 592 17.02 29.01 -22.59
C SER A 592 18.45 28.55 -22.29
N HIS A 593 18.70 28.10 -21.05
CA HIS A 593 19.99 27.59 -20.61
C HIS A 593 20.02 26.06 -20.42
N GLY A 594 18.93 25.37 -20.80
CA GLY A 594 18.85 23.91 -20.83
C GLY A 594 19.18 23.22 -19.50
N SER A 595 19.77 22.03 -19.57
CA SER A 595 20.14 21.21 -18.40
C SER A 595 21.52 21.54 -17.81
N THR A 596 22.28 22.43 -18.44
CA THR A 596 23.66 22.80 -18.06
C THR A 596 23.75 23.96 -17.08
N GLN A 597 22.62 24.64 -16.82
CA GLN A 597 22.53 25.66 -15.78
C GLN A 597 22.42 25.04 -14.39
N PRO A 598 22.63 25.83 -13.31
CA PRO A 598 22.34 25.40 -11.95
C PRO A 598 20.86 25.11 -11.73
N PHE A 599 20.59 24.12 -10.89
CA PHE A 599 19.25 23.78 -10.42
C PHE A 599 19.21 23.84 -8.90
N TYR A 600 18.04 24.18 -8.37
CA TYR A 600 17.84 24.43 -6.95
C TYR A 600 16.77 23.50 -6.40
N GLN A 601 17.06 22.93 -5.23
CA GLN A 601 16.08 22.25 -4.40
C GLN A 601 15.45 23.30 -3.49
N VAL A 602 14.14 23.48 -3.61
CA VAL A 602 13.41 24.52 -2.89
C VAL A 602 12.26 23.91 -2.09
N LEU A 603 12.07 24.40 -0.87
CA LEU A 603 10.89 24.11 -0.06
C LEU A 603 9.83 25.15 -0.39
N VAL A 604 8.64 24.71 -0.77
CA VAL A 604 7.55 25.59 -1.17
C VAL A 604 6.64 25.86 0.03
N ASP A 605 6.13 27.07 0.15
CA ASP A 605 5.19 27.43 1.22
C ASP A 605 3.90 26.60 1.10
N VAL A 606 3.52 25.90 2.17
CA VAL A 606 2.33 25.04 2.20
C VAL A 606 1.05 25.82 1.90
N HIS A 607 1.02 27.11 2.24
CA HIS A 607 -0.14 27.98 1.95
C HIS A 607 -0.16 28.48 0.50
N ALA A 608 0.99 28.48 -0.18
CA ALA A 608 1.06 28.89 -1.58
C ALA A 608 0.64 27.72 -2.49
N GLU A 609 1.22 26.53 -2.29
CA GLU A 609 0.92 25.33 -3.07
C GLU A 609 0.90 24.10 -2.16
N PRO A 610 -0.29 23.67 -1.67
CA PRO A 610 -0.38 22.61 -0.66
C PRO A 610 0.02 21.22 -1.18
N ASN A 611 0.01 21.02 -2.50
CA ASN A 611 0.31 19.75 -3.15
C ASN A 611 1.79 19.61 -3.55
N LEU A 612 2.60 20.65 -3.40
CA LEU A 612 4.01 20.67 -3.78
C LEU A 612 4.84 21.14 -2.58
N LEU A 613 5.44 20.22 -1.84
CA LEU A 613 6.26 20.56 -0.66
C LEU A 613 7.72 20.84 -1.04
N VAL A 614 8.26 20.02 -1.93
CA VAL A 614 9.64 20.11 -2.43
C VAL A 614 9.58 20.20 -3.95
N ALA A 615 10.24 21.21 -4.51
CA ALA A 615 10.37 21.40 -5.94
C ALA A 615 11.84 21.44 -6.35
N TYR A 616 12.13 20.96 -7.56
CA TYR A 616 13.45 21.03 -8.18
C TYR A 616 13.38 21.94 -9.41
N VAL A 617 14.05 23.09 -9.34
CA VAL A 617 13.76 24.24 -10.21
C VAL A 617 15.04 24.73 -10.88
N ALA A 618 14.95 25.05 -12.17
CA ALA A 618 16.04 25.68 -12.91
C ALA A 618 16.30 27.12 -12.42
N GLU A 619 17.55 27.57 -12.41
CA GLU A 619 17.93 28.93 -11.99
C GLU A 619 17.13 30.04 -12.72
N GLU A 620 16.93 29.92 -14.03
CA GLU A 620 16.22 30.93 -14.84
C GLU A 620 14.73 31.11 -14.49
N ASN A 621 14.15 30.13 -13.78
CA ASN A 621 12.77 30.14 -13.33
C ASN A 621 12.59 30.75 -11.94
N LEU A 622 13.65 31.16 -11.26
CA LEU A 622 13.60 31.76 -9.94
C LEU A 622 13.77 33.29 -10.01
N LEU A 623 13.06 34.00 -9.15
CA LEU A 623 13.14 35.45 -8.98
C LEU A 623 13.49 35.81 -7.54
N ILE A 624 14.34 36.84 -7.41
CA ILE A 624 14.62 37.50 -6.13
C ILE A 624 13.42 38.39 -5.77
N LEU A 625 13.09 38.45 -4.48
CA LEU A 625 12.09 39.38 -3.97
C LEU A 625 12.76 40.73 -3.68
N ASP A 626 12.33 41.80 -4.38
CA ASP A 626 12.92 43.15 -4.27
C ASP A 626 12.74 43.81 -2.89
N LYS A 627 11.88 43.24 -2.03
CA LYS A 627 11.65 43.69 -0.66
C LYS A 627 11.80 42.51 0.30
N PRO A 628 12.37 42.71 1.50
CA PRO A 628 12.44 41.68 2.53
C PRO A 628 11.02 41.20 2.86
N ASP A 629 10.69 39.98 2.45
CA ASP A 629 9.39 39.36 2.70
C ASP A 629 9.40 38.76 4.10
N MET A 630 8.98 39.55 5.09
CA MET A 630 8.75 39.07 6.47
C MET A 630 7.40 38.35 6.60
N GLY A 631 6.72 38.06 5.48
CA GLY A 631 5.48 37.33 5.45
C GLY A 631 5.64 35.92 6.01
N ARG A 632 4.56 35.43 6.63
CA ARG A 632 4.46 34.07 7.16
C ARG A 632 4.83 33.06 6.08
N PHE A 633 5.67 32.10 6.46
CA PHE A 633 6.13 31.00 5.62
C PHE A 633 6.05 29.74 6.45
N ASP A 634 5.18 28.80 6.09
CA ASP A 634 4.98 27.58 6.86
C ASP A 634 5.40 26.38 6.01
N HIS A 635 6.36 25.60 6.50
CA HIS A 635 6.74 24.33 5.88
C HIS A 635 7.32 23.36 6.93
N PRO A 636 6.96 22.05 6.90
CA PRO A 636 7.36 21.09 7.94
C PRO A 636 8.86 20.96 8.16
N TYR A 637 9.66 21.15 7.11
CA TYR A 637 11.12 20.95 7.12
C TYR A 637 11.91 22.16 7.61
N ILE A 638 11.27 23.31 7.84
CA ILE A 638 11.97 24.55 8.18
C ILE A 638 12.73 24.45 9.50
N SER A 639 12.08 23.92 10.54
CA SER A 639 12.69 23.79 11.87
C SER A 639 13.88 22.82 11.92
N PHE A 640 14.02 21.96 10.90
CA PHE A 640 15.11 21.00 10.83
C PHE A 640 16.29 21.50 10.00
N LEU A 641 16.05 22.30 8.97
CA LEU A 641 17.09 22.78 8.05
C LEU A 641 17.61 24.19 8.38
N PHE A 642 16.87 24.97 9.15
CA PHE A 642 17.19 26.36 9.44
C PHE A 642 17.06 26.68 10.94
N TYR A 643 17.96 27.52 11.45
CA TYR A 643 17.91 27.98 12.84
C TYR A 643 16.84 29.05 13.10
N GLY A 644 16.36 29.71 12.03
CA GLY A 644 15.43 30.83 12.10
C GLY A 644 15.58 31.73 10.88
N MET A 645 15.01 32.93 10.96
CA MET A 645 15.16 33.97 9.93
C MET A 645 16.16 35.04 10.37
N ASP A 646 16.83 35.64 9.40
CA ASP A 646 17.71 36.79 9.58
C ASP A 646 16.94 38.12 9.50
N SER A 647 17.62 39.26 9.65
CA SER A 647 16.97 40.58 9.59
C SER A 647 16.53 40.99 8.18
N ALA A 648 16.97 40.27 7.14
CA ALA A 648 16.53 40.45 5.76
C ALA A 648 15.32 39.56 5.42
N GLY A 649 14.89 38.68 6.34
CA GLY A 649 13.78 37.76 6.16
C GLY A 649 14.17 36.43 5.49
N ASP A 650 15.45 36.21 5.24
CA ASP A 650 15.96 34.93 4.72
C ASP A 650 16.21 33.94 5.85
N PHE A 651 16.18 32.65 5.53
CA PHE A 651 16.38 31.60 6.52
C PHE A 651 17.87 31.32 6.75
N ILE A 652 18.28 31.12 8.00
CA ILE A 652 19.66 30.86 8.38
C ILE A 652 19.90 29.33 8.36
N PRO A 653 20.67 28.79 7.40
CA PRO A 653 20.85 27.34 7.28
C PRO A 653 21.69 26.76 8.42
N ILE A 654 21.34 25.55 8.86
CA ILE A 654 22.14 24.82 9.86
C ILE A 654 23.56 24.54 9.34
N LYS A 655 24.50 24.30 10.27
CA LYS A 655 25.91 24.10 9.94
C LYS A 655 26.10 22.93 8.97
N GLN A 656 25.43 21.81 9.23
CA GLN A 656 25.53 20.58 8.45
C GLN A 656 25.04 20.76 7.01
N LEU A 657 24.00 21.57 6.81
CA LEU A 657 23.48 21.86 5.47
C LEU A 657 24.47 22.70 4.67
N ARG A 658 25.13 23.66 5.33
CA ARG A 658 26.20 24.46 4.73
C ARG A 658 27.43 23.63 4.37
N GLU A 659 27.80 22.68 5.23
CA GLU A 659 28.90 21.75 4.99
C GLU A 659 28.61 20.81 3.81
N LYS A 660 27.37 20.30 3.69
CA LYS A 660 26.94 19.46 2.55
C LYS A 660 27.19 20.11 1.19
N TYR A 661 26.93 21.42 1.07
CA TYR A 661 27.12 22.18 -0.18
C TYR A 661 28.40 23.02 -0.21
N ASN A 662 29.28 22.89 0.79
CA ASN A 662 30.50 23.69 0.95
C ASN A 662 30.27 25.21 0.82
N ARG A 663 29.26 25.73 1.51
CA ARG A 663 28.89 27.16 1.46
C ARG A 663 29.20 27.87 2.78
N PRO A 664 29.78 29.09 2.74
CA PRO A 664 30.00 29.87 3.95
C PRO A 664 28.67 30.32 4.56
N ARG A 665 28.71 30.73 5.84
CA ARG A 665 27.57 31.43 6.45
C ARG A 665 27.42 32.78 5.75
N HIS A 666 26.20 33.14 5.36
CA HIS A 666 25.92 34.50 4.94
C HIS A 666 25.87 35.41 6.17
N GLU A 667 26.65 36.49 6.13
CA GLU A 667 26.61 37.56 7.12
C GLU A 667 25.92 38.76 6.49
N ILE A 668 24.90 39.29 7.16
CA ILE A 668 24.25 40.52 6.73
C ILE A 668 25.24 41.66 6.93
N PRO A 669 25.46 42.54 5.93
CA PRO A 669 26.26 43.75 6.13
C PRO A 669 25.72 44.53 7.32
N ILE A 670 26.53 44.69 8.36
CA ILE A 670 26.24 45.63 9.43
C ILE A 670 26.44 47.01 8.80
N ASP A 671 25.36 47.79 8.67
CA ASP A 671 25.49 49.19 8.29
C ASP A 671 26.54 49.83 9.21
N PRO A 672 27.53 50.58 8.68
CA PRO A 672 28.49 51.24 9.54
C PRO A 672 27.72 52.09 10.56
N PRO A 673 28.16 52.12 11.84
CA PRO A 673 27.55 53.03 12.78
C PRO A 673 27.60 54.43 12.15
N ASN A 674 26.45 55.11 12.14
CA ASN A 674 26.40 56.52 11.79
C ASN A 674 27.39 57.25 12.70
N ASP A 675 28.57 57.57 12.18
CA ASP A 675 29.46 58.55 12.76
C ASP A 675 28.75 59.91 12.66
N GLU A 676 28.23 60.39 13.79
CA GLU A 676 27.93 61.82 14.01
C GLU A 676 29.22 62.65 14.14
#